data_AF-A0A2V6ZG01-F1
#
_entry.id   AF-A0A2V6ZG01-F1
#
_cell.length_a   1.000
_cell.length_b   1.000
_cell.length_c   1.000
_cell.angle_alpha   90.00
_cell.angle_beta   90.00
_cell.angle_gamma   90.00
#
_symmetry.space_group_name_H-M   'P 1'
#
loop_
_entity.id
_entity.type
_entity.pdbx_description
1 polymer ?
#
loop_
_entity_poly.entity_id
_entity_poly.type
_entity_poly.pdbx_seq_one_letter_code
_entity_poly.pdbx_strand_id
1 'polypeptide(L)'
;MALPRFGLNRFDARSVDAFAADVRRAETLGWDAAFQPDSQLRRRDTYVLMAAAARVTERILLATLLSNPVNRHPTVTASSIATIDELAPGRTLLGWGVGDTAVRLAGLKPARVSELEASTRLMRALLDGRAVDVGAREPARLPHHRPVPIWIAAGGPRTLRMAGGVADGVFIRVGTHQANITRSIEEIRAGAAAAGRDPSRVGLGAVFHTVLVEEPTRALTIGKSMAAGYYEYSPMLFGPPRLSWSGPDPEKLKRERNVFPDFHHAPDLEASGKVVDFLPDAAADAFCLRGGPAEIVTQLLAVLQSAPAAFDYVCLHPIPNPTAPDDPERGFMARVAREVLPPVRAALGAGGRIGGRAMPSPPPSPPPGLKVRQRTPVSARARQQELPPQLQKYVETGEALVAEPFKGITAGGRVAPGLFKIQKTGASTRQITDAARAFVDSLSEPQRERALFPLESDAWRRWSNIHPYLMRHGLSLDEMSPAQRDRALALVRESLSTQGFKTARDVMRLNELVLAITGSQAEYGEWLYWLSVMGIPSHDGPWGWQIDGHHLIVNCFVLGDQVVMTPMFMGSEPVAATEGPYAGTRVFQAEERQGLALMRALTPEQRHRAILAPELPTEVFTAAFRDNVEMQYQGIVSGDLTTTQQRMLLDVLETYIGRIRPGHSEARRNEVKRHLNHTYFAWMGGTDEDGVFYYRIHSPVILIEFDHQRGIAFDNDAPSRHHIHTVVRTPNGNDYGRDLLRQHHARFDHTRADHSH
;
A
#
# COMPACT_ATOMS: atom_id res chain seq x y z
N MET A 1 -1.23 18.18 -2.06
CA MET A 1 -1.67 17.42 -3.25
C MET A 1 -1.21 15.99 -3.10
N ALA A 2 -2.04 15.00 -3.45
CA ALA A 2 -1.57 13.62 -3.56
C ALA A 2 -0.60 13.51 -4.74
N LEU A 3 0.43 12.66 -4.61
CA LEU A 3 1.36 12.38 -5.71
C LEU A 3 0.59 11.71 -6.87
N PRO A 4 0.87 12.07 -8.15
CA PRO A 4 0.31 11.34 -9.28
C PRO A 4 0.72 9.88 -9.24
N ARG A 5 -0.18 9.00 -9.67
CA ARG A 5 0.13 7.59 -9.92
C ARG A 5 0.83 7.45 -11.27
N PHE A 6 2.02 6.87 -11.28
CA PHE A 6 2.80 6.68 -12.50
C PHE A 6 2.49 5.33 -13.13
N GLY A 7 2.12 5.35 -14.42
CA GLY A 7 1.77 4.14 -15.15
C GLY A 7 2.57 3.93 -16.44
N LEU A 8 2.62 2.67 -16.85
CA LEU A 8 3.28 2.20 -18.06
C LEU A 8 2.24 1.60 -19.01
N ASN A 9 2.44 1.73 -20.33
CA ASN A 9 1.48 1.22 -21.33
C ASN A 9 2.06 0.30 -22.41
N ARG A 10 3.23 -0.26 -22.15
CA ARG A 10 3.88 -1.29 -22.99
C ARG A 10 4.37 -2.41 -22.09
N PHE A 11 3.82 -3.58 -22.32
CA PHE A 11 4.18 -4.82 -21.63
C PHE A 11 4.44 -5.93 -22.65
N ASP A 12 5.19 -6.94 -22.24
CA ASP A 12 5.42 -8.15 -23.00
C ASP A 12 4.13 -8.96 -23.18
N ALA A 13 3.43 -8.70 -24.29
CA ALA A 13 2.20 -9.40 -24.63
C ALA A 13 2.43 -10.59 -25.58
N ARG A 14 3.64 -11.18 -25.64
CA ARG A 14 3.94 -12.36 -26.49
C ARG A 14 3.21 -13.64 -26.04
N SER A 15 2.81 -13.71 -24.78
CA SER A 15 1.88 -14.70 -24.24
C SER A 15 1.09 -14.08 -23.09
N VAL A 16 0.06 -14.79 -22.63
CA VAL A 16 -0.73 -14.36 -21.45
C VAL A 16 0.16 -14.37 -20.19
N ASP A 17 0.95 -15.42 -20.01
CA ASP A 17 1.86 -15.55 -18.86
C ASP A 17 3.00 -14.53 -18.90
N ALA A 18 3.55 -14.25 -20.09
CA ALA A 18 4.57 -13.21 -20.24
C ALA A 18 4.02 -11.85 -19.81
N PHE A 19 2.80 -11.51 -20.23
CA PHE A 19 2.16 -10.26 -19.83
C PHE A 19 1.94 -10.20 -18.32
N ALA A 20 1.39 -11.25 -17.73
CA ALA A 20 1.15 -11.33 -16.29
C ALA A 20 2.46 -11.18 -15.49
N ALA A 21 3.54 -11.85 -15.92
CA ALA A 21 4.86 -11.74 -15.31
C ALA A 21 5.45 -10.33 -15.46
N ASP A 22 5.27 -9.70 -16.62
CA ASP A 22 5.77 -8.35 -16.91
C ASP A 22 5.06 -7.28 -16.07
N VAL A 23 3.73 -7.40 -15.90
CA VAL A 23 2.93 -6.53 -15.03
C VAL A 23 3.29 -6.73 -13.56
N ARG A 24 3.52 -7.98 -13.12
CA ARG A 24 4.04 -8.25 -11.76
C ARG A 24 5.44 -7.66 -11.54
N ARG A 25 6.30 -7.69 -12.55
CA ARG A 25 7.61 -7.03 -12.50
C ARG A 25 7.45 -5.52 -12.34
N ALA A 26 6.57 -4.90 -13.12
CA ALA A 26 6.28 -3.46 -13.00
C ALA A 26 5.77 -3.10 -11.59
N GLU A 27 4.86 -3.88 -11.01
CA GLU A 27 4.39 -3.70 -9.63
C GLU A 27 5.54 -3.79 -8.59
N THR A 28 6.44 -4.76 -8.77
CA THR A 28 7.59 -4.97 -7.89
C THR A 28 8.58 -3.80 -7.97
N LEU A 29 8.72 -3.23 -9.16
CA LEU A 29 9.58 -2.06 -9.41
C LEU A 29 8.96 -0.73 -8.96
N GLY A 30 7.68 -0.71 -8.55
CA GLY A 30 7.02 0.49 -8.02
C GLY A 30 6.23 1.32 -9.04
N TRP A 31 5.79 0.70 -10.15
CA TRP A 31 4.78 1.29 -11.02
C TRP A 31 3.39 1.19 -10.39
N ASP A 32 2.58 2.25 -10.50
CA ASP A 32 1.25 2.33 -9.88
C ASP A 32 0.13 1.84 -10.79
N ALA A 33 0.34 1.85 -12.11
CA ALA A 33 -0.67 1.46 -13.09
C ALA A 33 -0.08 0.74 -14.32
N ALA A 34 -0.78 -0.31 -14.75
CA ALA A 34 -0.56 -1.01 -16.00
C ALA A 34 -1.70 -0.70 -16.98
N PHE A 35 -1.38 0.12 -17.99
CA PHE A 35 -2.32 0.59 -19.01
C PHE A 35 -2.21 -0.27 -20.27
N GLN A 36 -3.17 -1.17 -20.49
CA GLN A 36 -3.16 -2.09 -21.63
C GLN A 36 -3.97 -1.53 -22.82
N PRO A 37 -3.37 -1.32 -23.99
CA PRO A 37 -4.11 -0.97 -25.21
C PRO A 37 -5.02 -2.11 -25.68
N ASP A 38 -6.22 -1.79 -26.17
CA ASP A 38 -7.17 -2.76 -26.72
C ASP A 38 -7.19 -2.68 -28.25
N SER A 39 -6.45 -3.58 -28.88
CA SER A 39 -6.27 -3.63 -30.34
C SER A 39 -6.12 -5.07 -30.82
N GLN A 40 -7.26 -5.70 -31.12
CA GLN A 40 -7.42 -7.13 -31.38
C GLN A 40 -6.61 -7.68 -32.57
N LEU A 41 -6.22 -6.84 -33.53
CA LEU A 41 -5.39 -7.24 -34.68
C LEU A 41 -3.89 -6.96 -34.47
N ARG A 42 -3.51 -6.35 -33.35
CA ARG A 42 -2.11 -6.06 -33.00
C ARG A 42 -1.66 -6.71 -31.69
N ARG A 43 -2.60 -7.00 -30.80
CA ARG A 43 -2.37 -7.48 -29.44
C ARG A 43 -3.36 -8.61 -29.15
N ARG A 44 -3.00 -9.45 -28.19
CA ARG A 44 -3.91 -10.46 -27.61
C ARG A 44 -5.09 -9.78 -26.92
N ASP A 45 -6.13 -10.56 -26.65
CA ASP A 45 -7.34 -10.06 -25.99
C ASP A 45 -7.02 -9.39 -24.65
N THR A 46 -7.35 -8.10 -24.56
CA THR A 46 -6.97 -7.25 -23.43
C THR A 46 -7.58 -7.70 -22.10
N TYR A 47 -8.82 -8.19 -22.09
CA TYR A 47 -9.46 -8.61 -20.85
C TYR A 47 -8.90 -9.94 -20.35
N VAL A 48 -8.54 -10.86 -21.26
CA VAL A 48 -7.80 -12.08 -20.90
C VAL A 48 -6.43 -11.74 -20.29
N LEU A 49 -5.69 -10.81 -20.91
CA LEU A 49 -4.40 -10.34 -20.39
C LEU A 49 -4.56 -9.70 -18.99
N MET A 50 -5.54 -8.82 -18.83
CA MET A 50 -5.82 -8.17 -17.54
C MET A 50 -6.27 -9.17 -16.47
N ALA A 51 -7.07 -10.18 -16.81
CA ALA A 51 -7.47 -11.23 -15.88
C ALA A 51 -6.27 -12.04 -15.37
N ALA A 52 -5.33 -12.39 -16.26
CA ALA A 52 -4.10 -13.08 -15.86
C ALA A 52 -3.21 -12.20 -14.97
N ALA A 53 -3.04 -10.92 -15.30
CA ALA A 53 -2.30 -9.98 -14.47
C ALA A 53 -2.96 -9.77 -13.09
N ALA A 54 -4.29 -9.70 -13.02
CA ALA A 54 -5.05 -9.57 -11.77
C ALA A 54 -4.75 -10.70 -10.78
N ARG A 55 -4.54 -11.92 -11.29
CA ARG A 55 -4.26 -13.11 -10.46
C ARG A 55 -2.86 -13.14 -9.86
N VAL A 56 -1.91 -12.37 -10.40
CA VAL A 56 -0.50 -12.40 -9.99
C VAL A 56 -0.01 -11.07 -9.40
N THR A 57 -0.91 -10.10 -9.22
CA THR A 57 -0.61 -8.76 -8.69
C THR A 57 -1.60 -8.33 -7.62
N GLU A 58 -1.15 -7.48 -6.70
CA GLU A 58 -1.92 -7.15 -5.48
C GLU A 58 -2.25 -5.66 -5.33
N ARG A 59 -1.50 -4.76 -5.99
CA ARG A 59 -1.52 -3.30 -5.75
C ARG A 59 -1.63 -2.47 -7.03
N ILE A 60 -0.99 -2.88 -8.11
CA ILE A 60 -0.97 -2.12 -9.36
C ILE A 60 -2.38 -1.99 -9.94
N LEU A 61 -2.73 -0.80 -10.42
CA LEU A 61 -3.99 -0.58 -11.14
C LEU A 61 -3.92 -1.29 -12.49
N LEU A 62 -4.97 -2.01 -12.87
CA LEU A 62 -5.14 -2.59 -14.19
C LEU A 62 -6.16 -1.77 -14.98
N ALA A 63 -5.74 -1.25 -16.11
CA ALA A 63 -6.57 -0.34 -16.88
C ALA A 63 -6.46 -0.59 -18.37
N THR A 64 -7.56 -0.44 -19.10
CA THR A 64 -7.49 -0.28 -20.55
C THR A 64 -6.98 1.13 -20.87
N LEU A 65 -6.18 1.31 -21.92
CA LEU A 65 -5.83 2.65 -22.45
C LEU A 65 -5.54 2.55 -23.96
N LEU A 66 -6.56 2.46 -24.81
CA LEU A 66 -7.99 2.53 -24.48
C LEU A 66 -8.81 1.48 -25.22
N SER A 67 -9.93 1.08 -24.63
CA SER A 67 -11.03 0.36 -25.28
C SER A 67 -12.01 1.35 -25.93
N ASN A 68 -12.88 0.85 -26.79
CA ASN A 68 -13.76 1.69 -27.60
C ASN A 68 -15.15 1.04 -27.79
N PRO A 69 -16.20 1.83 -28.06
CA PRO A 69 -17.57 1.33 -28.24
C PRO A 69 -17.81 0.64 -29.59
N VAL A 70 -16.83 0.62 -30.50
CA VAL A 70 -17.01 0.14 -31.88
C VAL A 70 -16.69 -1.35 -32.00
N ASN A 71 -15.55 -1.78 -31.44
CA ASN A 71 -15.05 -3.15 -31.59
C ASN A 71 -15.76 -4.16 -30.68
N ARG A 72 -16.31 -3.72 -29.55
CA ARG A 72 -17.13 -4.54 -28.66
C ARG A 72 -18.34 -3.73 -28.24
N HIS A 73 -19.51 -4.36 -28.29
CA HIS A 73 -20.74 -3.73 -27.82
C HIS A 73 -20.57 -3.29 -26.35
N PRO A 74 -21.03 -2.09 -25.94
CA PRO A 74 -20.82 -1.58 -24.58
C PRO A 74 -21.28 -2.54 -23.48
N THR A 75 -22.39 -3.26 -23.66
CA THR A 75 -22.84 -4.25 -22.65
C THR A 75 -21.83 -5.37 -22.40
N VAL A 76 -21.13 -5.82 -23.44
CA VAL A 76 -20.07 -6.85 -23.33
C VAL A 76 -18.88 -6.28 -22.59
N THR A 77 -18.45 -5.07 -22.96
CA THR A 77 -17.36 -4.37 -22.28
C THR A 77 -17.66 -4.12 -20.80
N ALA A 78 -18.89 -3.73 -20.46
CA ALA A 78 -19.32 -3.51 -19.08
C ALA A 78 -19.23 -4.81 -18.26
N SER A 79 -19.68 -5.93 -18.84
CA SER A 79 -19.52 -7.24 -18.23
C SER A 79 -18.05 -7.60 -18.02
N SER A 80 -17.22 -7.49 -19.06
CA SER A 80 -15.80 -7.84 -18.98
C SER A 80 -15.06 -7.02 -17.93
N ILE A 81 -15.22 -5.69 -17.91
CA ILE A 81 -14.48 -4.84 -16.97
C ILE A 81 -14.97 -5.02 -15.53
N ALA A 82 -16.26 -5.28 -15.31
CA ALA A 82 -16.77 -5.62 -13.98
C ALA A 82 -16.20 -6.96 -13.49
N THR A 83 -16.02 -7.95 -14.38
CA THR A 83 -15.34 -9.20 -14.06
C THR A 83 -13.86 -8.99 -13.73
N ILE A 84 -13.16 -8.08 -14.42
CA ILE A 84 -11.79 -7.73 -14.04
C ILE A 84 -11.75 -7.09 -12.65
N ASP A 85 -12.68 -6.19 -12.33
CA ASP A 85 -12.75 -5.60 -10.99
C ASP A 85 -13.09 -6.63 -9.92
N GLU A 86 -13.88 -7.68 -10.22
CA GLU A 86 -14.04 -8.81 -9.30
C GLU A 86 -12.70 -9.52 -9.01
N LEU A 87 -11.84 -9.68 -10.02
CA LEU A 87 -10.52 -10.29 -9.87
C LEU A 87 -9.49 -9.35 -9.21
N ALA A 88 -9.66 -8.04 -9.37
CA ALA A 88 -8.81 -6.99 -8.80
C ALA A 88 -9.64 -5.86 -8.16
N PRO A 89 -10.32 -6.12 -7.02
CA PRO A 89 -11.28 -5.19 -6.43
C PRO A 89 -10.67 -3.83 -6.11
N GLY A 90 -11.28 -2.77 -6.66
CA GLY A 90 -10.85 -1.39 -6.42
C GLY A 90 -9.54 -1.01 -7.12
N ARG A 91 -8.98 -1.90 -7.95
CA ARG A 91 -7.75 -1.67 -8.71
C ARG A 91 -7.97 -1.75 -10.22
N THR A 92 -9.21 -1.56 -10.66
CA THR A 92 -9.58 -1.60 -12.08
C THR A 92 -10.08 -0.24 -12.56
N LEU A 93 -9.70 0.14 -13.78
CA LEU A 93 -10.15 1.38 -14.44
C LEU A 93 -10.47 1.10 -15.91
N LEU A 94 -11.56 1.65 -16.43
CA LEU A 94 -11.88 1.59 -17.85
C LEU A 94 -11.37 2.84 -18.57
N GLY A 95 -10.28 2.72 -19.33
CA GLY A 95 -9.92 3.73 -20.33
C GLY A 95 -10.75 3.53 -21.60
N TRP A 96 -11.46 4.58 -21.98
CA TRP A 96 -12.47 4.63 -23.03
C TRP A 96 -12.12 5.71 -24.05
N GLY A 97 -12.64 5.59 -25.27
CA GLY A 97 -12.42 6.58 -26.30
C GLY A 97 -13.04 6.20 -27.64
N VAL A 98 -12.86 7.08 -28.63
CA VAL A 98 -13.46 6.92 -29.97
C VAL A 98 -12.92 5.71 -30.75
N GLY A 99 -11.74 5.21 -30.36
CA GLY A 99 -10.98 4.22 -31.12
C GLY A 99 -10.23 4.84 -32.30
N ASP A 100 -9.07 4.28 -32.63
CA ASP A 100 -8.30 4.71 -33.80
C ASP A 100 -7.70 3.48 -34.48
N THR A 101 -6.44 3.14 -34.19
CA THR A 101 -5.72 2.01 -34.82
C THR A 101 -6.51 0.70 -34.78
N ALA A 102 -7.08 0.34 -33.62
CA ALA A 102 -7.85 -0.90 -33.44
C ALA A 102 -9.14 -0.97 -34.28
N VAL A 103 -9.75 0.18 -34.55
CA VAL A 103 -11.00 0.29 -35.31
C VAL A 103 -10.70 0.35 -36.80
N ARG A 104 -9.71 1.16 -37.19
CA ARG A 104 -9.29 1.31 -38.59
C ARG A 104 -8.71 0.03 -39.18
N LEU A 105 -7.91 -0.72 -38.41
CA LEU A 105 -7.38 -2.01 -38.86
C LEU A 105 -8.48 -3.06 -39.08
N ALA A 106 -9.62 -2.92 -38.41
CA ALA A 106 -10.79 -3.76 -38.64
C ALA A 106 -11.66 -3.27 -39.82
N GLY A 107 -11.23 -2.23 -40.55
CA GLY A 107 -11.99 -1.63 -41.65
C GLY A 107 -13.17 -0.77 -41.19
N LEU A 108 -13.24 -0.42 -39.90
CA LEU A 108 -14.33 0.36 -39.30
C LEU A 108 -13.94 1.83 -39.13
N LYS A 109 -14.93 2.68 -38.85
CA LYS A 109 -14.74 4.10 -38.57
C LYS A 109 -14.76 4.35 -37.05
N PRO A 110 -13.86 5.19 -36.52
CA PRO A 110 -13.93 5.67 -35.14
C PRO A 110 -15.31 6.23 -34.78
N ALA A 111 -15.70 6.07 -33.51
CA ALA A 111 -16.96 6.61 -33.02
C ALA A 111 -16.98 8.15 -33.09
N ARG A 112 -18.15 8.71 -33.42
CA ARG A 112 -18.42 10.14 -33.28
C ARG A 112 -18.45 10.51 -31.80
N VAL A 113 -18.23 11.79 -31.50
CA VAL A 113 -18.27 12.30 -30.11
C VAL A 113 -19.62 11.99 -29.44
N SER A 114 -20.74 12.11 -30.17
CA SER A 114 -22.08 11.79 -29.66
C SER A 114 -22.27 10.29 -29.36
N GLU A 115 -21.70 9.41 -30.19
CA GLU A 115 -21.74 7.96 -29.98
C GLU A 115 -20.89 7.56 -28.77
N LEU A 116 -19.73 8.20 -28.60
CA LEU A 116 -18.89 8.02 -27.41
C LEU A 116 -19.61 8.49 -26.13
N GLU A 117 -20.27 9.65 -26.17
CA GLU A 117 -21.05 10.15 -25.03
C GLU A 117 -22.19 9.19 -24.65
N ALA A 118 -23.01 8.80 -25.62
CA ALA A 118 -24.13 7.89 -25.40
C ALA A 118 -23.65 6.54 -24.84
N SER A 119 -22.59 5.97 -25.42
CA SER A 119 -21.99 4.72 -24.92
C SER A 119 -21.43 4.88 -23.50
N THR A 120 -20.83 6.02 -23.16
CA THR A 120 -20.29 6.27 -21.81
C THR A 120 -21.40 6.33 -20.77
N ARG A 121 -22.53 6.98 -21.09
CA ARG A 121 -23.71 7.02 -20.20
C ARG A 121 -24.34 5.65 -20.01
N LEU A 122 -24.42 4.84 -21.08
CA LEU A 122 -24.86 3.45 -21.02
C LEU A 122 -23.94 2.59 -20.14
N MET A 123 -22.62 2.68 -20.36
CA MET A 123 -21.61 1.99 -19.55
C MET A 123 -21.72 2.36 -18.08
N ARG A 124 -21.81 3.66 -17.75
CA ARG A 124 -21.96 4.14 -16.38
C ARG A 124 -23.21 3.57 -15.73
N ALA A 125 -24.34 3.59 -16.43
CA ALA A 125 -25.59 3.03 -15.92
C ALA A 125 -25.49 1.53 -15.60
N LEU A 126 -24.90 0.74 -16.50
CA LEU A 126 -24.69 -0.70 -16.27
C LEU A 126 -23.75 -0.97 -15.10
N LEU A 127 -22.63 -0.26 -15.01
CA LEU A 127 -21.65 -0.42 -13.94
C LEU A 127 -22.17 0.06 -12.57
N ASP A 128 -23.16 0.95 -12.56
CA ASP A 128 -23.89 1.38 -11.35
C ASP A 128 -25.07 0.45 -11.00
N GLY A 129 -25.27 -0.65 -11.73
CA GLY A 129 -26.36 -1.60 -11.50
C GLY A 129 -27.76 -1.10 -11.91
N ARG A 130 -27.83 0.00 -12.66
CA ARG A 130 -29.10 0.56 -13.16
C ARG A 130 -29.63 -0.26 -14.33
N ALA A 131 -30.96 -0.30 -14.44
CA ALA A 131 -31.62 -0.86 -15.62
C ALA A 131 -31.43 0.08 -16.82
N VAL A 132 -31.18 -0.49 -17.99
CA VAL A 132 -30.95 0.24 -19.23
C VAL A 132 -31.80 -0.34 -20.36
N ASP A 133 -32.34 0.53 -21.20
CA ASP A 133 -32.97 0.11 -22.44
C ASP A 133 -31.89 -0.14 -23.49
N VAL A 134 -31.85 -1.38 -23.98
CA VAL A 134 -30.94 -1.85 -25.04
C VAL A 134 -31.72 -2.43 -26.23
N GLY A 135 -33.02 -2.12 -26.33
CA GLY A 135 -33.92 -2.67 -27.34
C GLY A 135 -34.38 -4.11 -27.07
N ALA A 136 -34.24 -4.58 -25.83
CA ALA A 136 -34.72 -5.89 -25.39
C ALA A 136 -36.20 -5.82 -24.93
N ARG A 137 -36.83 -6.98 -24.70
CA ARG A 137 -38.22 -7.07 -24.22
C ARG A 137 -38.44 -6.31 -22.90
N GLU A 138 -37.46 -6.33 -22.01
CA GLU A 138 -37.47 -5.64 -20.72
C GLU A 138 -36.12 -4.93 -20.50
N PRO A 139 -36.06 -3.86 -19.70
CA PRO A 139 -34.80 -3.18 -19.37
C PRO A 139 -33.76 -4.14 -18.79
N ALA A 140 -32.55 -4.14 -19.37
CA ALA A 140 -31.46 -5.02 -18.97
C ALA A 140 -30.70 -4.44 -17.77
N ARG A 141 -30.17 -5.33 -16.91
CA ARG A 141 -29.27 -4.99 -15.80
C ARG A 141 -28.02 -5.87 -15.85
N LEU A 142 -26.89 -5.34 -15.37
CA LEU A 142 -25.69 -6.14 -15.15
C LEU A 142 -25.74 -6.73 -13.72
N PRO A 143 -25.92 -8.05 -13.55
CA PRO A 143 -26.13 -8.63 -12.21
C PRO A 143 -24.88 -8.52 -11.32
N HIS A 144 -23.69 -8.68 -11.90
CA HIS A 144 -22.40 -8.55 -11.24
C HIS A 144 -21.78 -7.15 -11.43
N HIS A 145 -22.61 -6.10 -11.41
CA HIS A 145 -22.13 -4.73 -11.56
C HIS A 145 -21.06 -4.37 -10.53
N ARG A 146 -20.10 -3.53 -10.96
CA ARG A 146 -19.03 -2.98 -10.13
C ARG A 146 -18.87 -1.51 -10.50
N PRO A 147 -18.67 -0.59 -9.54
CA PRO A 147 -18.56 0.84 -9.80
C PRO A 147 -17.19 1.21 -10.38
N VAL A 148 -16.76 0.55 -11.46
CA VAL A 148 -15.49 0.80 -12.13
C VAL A 148 -15.48 2.23 -12.68
N PRO A 149 -14.43 3.04 -12.42
CA PRO A 149 -14.31 4.37 -12.99
C PRO A 149 -14.12 4.34 -14.50
N ILE A 150 -14.80 5.24 -15.22
CA ILE A 150 -14.69 5.41 -16.67
C ILE A 150 -13.88 6.67 -16.97
N TRP A 151 -12.72 6.49 -17.57
CA TRP A 151 -11.84 7.58 -17.99
C TRP A 151 -11.78 7.66 -19.50
N ILE A 152 -11.95 8.86 -20.06
CA ILE A 152 -11.87 9.05 -21.51
C ILE A 152 -10.49 9.57 -21.90
N ALA A 153 -9.83 8.96 -22.88
CA ALA A 153 -8.63 9.56 -23.46
C ALA A 153 -8.99 10.45 -24.66
N ALA A 154 -8.47 11.69 -24.66
CA ALA A 154 -8.80 12.67 -25.68
C ALA A 154 -7.67 13.70 -25.87
N GLY A 155 -7.68 14.36 -27.04
CA GLY A 155 -6.82 15.51 -27.33
C GLY A 155 -7.52 16.63 -28.11
N GLY A 156 -8.67 16.35 -28.74
CA GLY A 156 -9.47 17.37 -29.44
C GLY A 156 -10.41 18.12 -28.48
N PRO A 157 -10.58 19.45 -28.63
CA PRO A 157 -11.33 20.28 -27.67
C PRO A 157 -12.79 19.85 -27.50
N ARG A 158 -13.47 19.46 -28.59
CA ARG A 158 -14.86 18.96 -28.53
C ARG A 158 -14.98 17.69 -27.69
N THR A 159 -14.04 16.75 -27.84
CA THR A 159 -14.04 15.49 -27.10
C THR A 159 -13.64 15.71 -25.64
N LEU A 160 -12.66 16.59 -25.37
CA LEU A 160 -12.25 16.98 -24.02
C LEU A 160 -13.42 17.61 -23.24
N ARG A 161 -14.14 18.53 -23.87
CA ARG A 161 -15.33 19.15 -23.29
C ARG A 161 -16.45 18.15 -23.02
N MET A 162 -16.77 17.28 -23.99
CA MET A 162 -17.75 16.22 -23.76
C MET A 162 -17.33 15.30 -22.60
N ALA A 163 -16.06 14.89 -22.57
CA ALA A 163 -15.54 13.99 -21.54
C ALA A 163 -15.66 14.58 -20.13
N GLY A 164 -15.37 15.89 -19.96
CA GLY A 164 -15.59 16.58 -18.69
C GLY A 164 -17.05 16.52 -18.21
N GLY A 165 -18.00 16.46 -19.13
CA GLY A 165 -19.42 16.36 -18.81
C GLY A 165 -19.89 14.96 -18.36
N VAL A 166 -19.18 13.88 -18.73
CA VAL A 166 -19.70 12.50 -18.53
C VAL A 166 -18.74 11.49 -17.90
N ALA A 167 -17.42 11.72 -17.93
CA ALA A 167 -16.43 10.77 -17.44
C ALA A 167 -16.03 11.04 -15.98
N ASP A 168 -15.47 10.04 -15.32
CA ASP A 168 -14.88 10.15 -13.98
C ASP A 168 -13.49 10.82 -14.04
N GLY A 169 -12.80 10.68 -15.17
CA GLY A 169 -11.56 11.41 -15.45
C GLY A 169 -11.19 11.41 -16.93
N VAL A 170 -10.13 12.15 -17.27
CA VAL A 170 -9.70 12.35 -18.67
C VAL A 170 -8.20 12.16 -18.82
N PHE A 171 -7.78 11.25 -19.70
CA PHE A 171 -6.39 11.11 -20.12
C PHE A 171 -6.08 12.05 -21.28
N ILE A 172 -5.27 13.07 -21.00
CA ILE A 172 -4.85 14.11 -21.93
C ILE A 172 -3.63 13.61 -22.71
N ARG A 173 -3.74 13.58 -24.04
CA ARG A 173 -2.64 13.19 -24.95
C ARG A 173 -2.38 14.32 -25.96
N VAL A 174 -1.68 15.38 -25.53
CA VAL A 174 -1.48 16.61 -26.32
C VAL A 174 -0.03 17.11 -26.38
N GLY A 175 0.93 16.25 -25.99
CA GLY A 175 2.33 16.62 -25.84
C GLY A 175 2.65 17.11 -24.42
N THR A 176 3.84 17.69 -24.27
CA THR A 176 4.43 18.16 -23.01
C THR A 176 4.31 19.68 -22.85
N HIS A 177 4.00 20.42 -23.92
CA HIS A 177 3.94 21.88 -23.86
C HIS A 177 2.78 22.39 -22.99
N GLN A 178 3.09 23.28 -22.05
CA GLN A 178 2.15 23.82 -21.06
C GLN A 178 0.88 24.42 -21.70
N ALA A 179 1.02 25.18 -22.79
CA ALA A 179 -0.13 25.79 -23.47
C ALA A 179 -1.19 24.77 -23.94
N ASN A 180 -0.77 23.60 -24.43
CA ASN A 180 -1.69 22.54 -24.85
C ASN A 180 -2.36 21.86 -23.64
N ILE A 181 -1.59 21.64 -22.57
CA ILE A 181 -2.07 21.05 -21.33
C ILE A 181 -3.11 21.96 -20.67
N THR A 182 -2.80 23.25 -20.53
CA THR A 182 -3.69 24.25 -19.93
C THR A 182 -5.02 24.33 -20.67
N ARG A 183 -4.97 24.51 -21.99
CA ARG A 183 -6.17 24.54 -22.83
C ARG A 183 -7.00 23.26 -22.72
N SER A 184 -6.34 22.11 -22.60
CA SER A 184 -7.04 20.83 -22.47
C SER A 184 -7.79 20.73 -21.15
N ILE A 185 -7.16 21.14 -20.04
CA ILE A 185 -7.78 21.18 -18.72
C ILE A 185 -8.96 22.16 -18.72
N GLU A 186 -8.81 23.35 -19.31
CA GLU A 186 -9.89 24.33 -19.44
C GLU A 186 -11.12 23.76 -20.17
N GLU A 187 -10.93 23.07 -21.29
CA GLU A 187 -12.03 22.43 -22.02
C GLU A 187 -12.73 21.34 -21.17
N ILE A 188 -11.96 20.52 -20.45
CA ILE A 188 -12.51 19.51 -19.54
C ILE A 188 -13.35 20.17 -18.44
N ARG A 189 -12.81 21.19 -17.77
CA ARG A 189 -13.50 21.89 -16.68
C ARG A 189 -14.75 22.63 -17.18
N ALA A 190 -14.68 23.24 -18.36
CA ALA A 190 -15.84 23.88 -18.99
C ALA A 190 -16.93 22.86 -19.35
N GLY A 191 -16.54 21.66 -19.78
CA GLY A 191 -17.45 20.54 -20.01
C GLY A 191 -18.19 20.09 -18.76
N ALA A 192 -17.46 19.92 -17.66
CA ALA A 192 -18.03 19.57 -16.36
C ALA A 192 -19.02 20.63 -15.86
N ALA A 193 -18.63 21.91 -15.93
CA ALA A 193 -19.47 23.04 -15.54
C ALA A 193 -20.77 23.10 -16.36
N ALA A 194 -20.68 22.92 -17.69
CA ALA A 194 -21.86 22.91 -18.57
C ALA A 194 -22.83 21.75 -18.27
N ALA A 195 -22.31 20.64 -17.72
CA ALA A 195 -23.11 19.50 -17.28
C ALA A 195 -23.61 19.62 -15.82
N GLY A 196 -23.39 20.76 -15.15
CA GLY A 196 -23.78 20.97 -13.75
C GLY A 196 -22.96 20.17 -12.74
N ARG A 197 -21.78 19.67 -13.13
CA ARG A 197 -20.85 18.92 -12.26
C ARG A 197 -19.81 19.86 -11.68
N ASP A 198 -19.32 19.57 -10.47
CA ASP A 198 -18.15 20.24 -9.91
C ASP A 198 -16.93 20.00 -10.82
N PRO A 199 -16.39 21.04 -11.48
CA PRO A 199 -15.28 20.86 -12.38
C PRO A 199 -14.08 20.22 -11.71
N SER A 200 -13.82 20.49 -10.42
CA SER A 200 -12.64 19.98 -9.70
C SER A 200 -12.66 18.47 -9.46
N ARG A 201 -13.84 17.84 -9.54
CA ARG A 201 -14.03 16.40 -9.27
C ARG A 201 -13.69 15.48 -10.45
N VAL A 202 -13.50 16.04 -11.65
CA VAL A 202 -13.07 15.25 -12.82
C VAL A 202 -11.59 14.95 -12.70
N GLY A 203 -11.22 13.67 -12.64
CA GLY A 203 -9.82 13.26 -12.57
C GLY A 203 -9.04 13.68 -13.83
N LEU A 204 -7.76 13.97 -13.67
CA LEU A 204 -6.86 14.37 -14.75
C LEU A 204 -5.72 13.37 -14.89
N GLY A 205 -5.52 12.86 -16.10
CA GLY A 205 -4.42 12.00 -16.46
C GLY A 205 -3.62 12.61 -17.59
N ALA A 206 -2.30 12.42 -17.59
CA ALA A 206 -1.44 12.82 -18.71
C ALA A 206 -0.78 11.60 -19.35
N VAL A 207 -0.62 11.61 -20.67
CA VAL A 207 0.12 10.59 -21.41
C VAL A 207 1.26 11.24 -22.17
N PHE A 208 2.49 10.97 -21.75
CA PHE A 208 3.70 11.55 -22.35
C PHE A 208 4.49 10.49 -23.10
N HIS A 209 4.79 10.76 -24.37
CA HIS A 209 5.83 10.03 -25.07
C HIS A 209 7.19 10.35 -24.42
N THR A 210 7.93 9.31 -24.08
CA THR A 210 9.18 9.40 -23.31
C THR A 210 10.28 8.73 -24.11
N VAL A 211 11.09 9.54 -24.78
CA VAL A 211 12.26 9.16 -25.57
C VAL A 211 13.46 8.95 -24.64
N LEU A 212 13.58 7.76 -24.07
CA LEU A 212 14.69 7.41 -23.16
C LEU A 212 15.91 6.97 -23.98
N VAL A 213 16.66 7.96 -24.47
CA VAL A 213 17.87 7.79 -25.29
C VAL A 213 18.90 8.80 -24.79
N GLU A 214 20.06 8.32 -24.34
CA GLU A 214 21.08 9.19 -23.72
C GLU A 214 21.86 10.04 -24.71
N GLU A 215 21.97 9.60 -25.96
CA GLU A 215 22.66 10.37 -27.00
C GLU A 215 21.76 11.54 -27.44
N PRO A 216 22.13 12.81 -27.13
CA PRO A 216 21.21 13.94 -27.28
C PRO A 216 20.74 14.20 -28.71
N THR A 217 21.61 14.01 -29.71
CA THR A 217 21.25 14.24 -31.11
C THR A 217 20.23 13.22 -31.59
N ARG A 218 20.43 11.95 -31.28
CA ARG A 218 19.50 10.86 -31.60
C ARG A 218 18.19 11.00 -30.84
N ALA A 219 18.23 11.38 -29.56
CA ALA A 219 17.03 11.66 -28.77
C ALA A 219 16.20 12.80 -29.40
N LEU A 220 16.86 13.87 -29.85
CA LEU A 220 16.24 14.97 -30.58
C LEU A 220 15.62 14.50 -31.91
N THR A 221 16.37 13.76 -32.74
CA THR A 221 15.88 13.24 -34.02
C THR A 221 14.62 12.38 -33.83
N ILE A 222 14.64 11.45 -32.87
CA ILE A 222 13.45 10.63 -32.54
C ILE A 222 12.31 11.53 -32.01
N GLY A 223 12.62 12.54 -31.20
CA GLY A 223 11.66 13.53 -30.72
C GLY A 223 10.98 14.31 -31.86
N LYS A 224 11.70 14.67 -32.93
CA LYS A 224 11.11 15.28 -34.13
C LYS A 224 10.13 14.34 -34.84
N SER A 225 10.41 13.03 -34.87
CA SER A 225 9.45 12.03 -35.34
C SER A 225 8.17 12.03 -34.50
N MET A 226 8.28 12.14 -33.17
CA MET A 226 7.10 12.25 -32.29
C MET A 226 6.30 13.52 -32.59
N ALA A 227 6.96 14.67 -32.73
CA ALA A 227 6.31 15.93 -33.07
C ALA A 227 5.57 15.86 -34.42
N ALA A 228 6.18 15.24 -35.43
CA ALA A 228 5.54 15.01 -36.72
C ALA A 228 4.31 14.11 -36.61
N GLY A 229 4.35 13.07 -35.77
CA GLY A 229 3.19 12.24 -35.48
C GLY A 229 2.03 13.03 -34.86
N TYR A 230 2.31 13.92 -33.90
CA TYR A 230 1.27 14.81 -33.35
C TYR A 230 0.69 15.74 -34.41
N TYR A 231 1.53 16.29 -35.29
CA TYR A 231 1.05 17.12 -36.40
C TYR A 231 0.14 16.33 -37.34
N GLU A 232 0.54 15.12 -37.73
CA GLU A 232 -0.22 14.24 -38.63
C GLU A 232 -1.63 13.94 -38.08
N TYR A 233 -1.73 13.57 -36.80
CA TYR A 233 -3.02 13.24 -36.19
C TYR A 233 -3.82 14.46 -35.75
N SER A 234 -3.16 15.55 -35.40
CA SER A 234 -3.76 16.69 -34.70
C SER A 234 -2.98 17.99 -34.96
N PRO A 235 -3.03 18.54 -36.20
CA PRO A 235 -2.28 19.73 -36.59
C PRO A 235 -2.54 20.95 -35.69
N MET A 236 -3.75 21.04 -35.13
CA MET A 236 -4.14 22.15 -34.25
C MET A 236 -3.31 22.26 -32.97
N LEU A 237 -2.62 21.20 -32.54
CA LEU A 237 -1.77 21.22 -31.35
C LEU A 237 -0.46 22.00 -31.55
N PHE A 238 -0.09 22.33 -32.79
CA PHE A 238 1.07 23.18 -33.08
C PHE A 238 0.78 24.66 -32.83
N GLY A 239 -0.50 25.07 -32.89
CA GLY A 239 -0.91 26.47 -32.72
C GLY A 239 -0.56 27.05 -31.34
N PRO A 240 -0.99 26.45 -30.21
CA PRO A 240 -0.76 27.03 -28.88
C PRO A 240 0.73 27.20 -28.50
N PRO A 241 1.63 26.26 -28.85
CA PRO A 241 3.08 26.46 -28.73
C PRO A 241 3.69 27.45 -29.75
N ARG A 242 2.89 28.02 -30.67
CA ARG A 242 3.32 28.88 -31.78
C ARG A 242 4.30 28.20 -32.74
N LEU A 243 4.09 26.91 -32.97
CA LEU A 243 4.83 26.13 -33.95
C LEU A 243 4.08 26.08 -35.28
N SER A 244 4.81 25.90 -36.37
CA SER A 244 4.26 25.70 -37.69
C SER A 244 4.97 24.55 -38.40
N TRP A 245 4.25 23.90 -39.32
CA TRP A 245 4.83 22.92 -40.21
C TRP A 245 5.39 23.64 -41.44
N SER A 246 6.71 23.69 -41.56
CA SER A 246 7.43 24.41 -42.62
C SER A 246 7.80 23.55 -43.82
N GLY A 247 7.61 22.22 -43.73
CA GLY A 247 8.01 21.28 -44.77
C GLY A 247 6.88 20.83 -45.70
N PRO A 248 7.17 19.86 -46.59
CA PRO A 248 6.17 19.29 -47.49
C PRO A 248 5.02 18.61 -46.74
N ASP A 249 3.88 18.41 -47.42
CA ASP A 249 2.73 17.69 -46.88
C ASP A 249 3.12 16.34 -46.21
N PRO A 250 2.67 16.04 -44.97
CA PRO A 250 3.05 14.84 -44.25
C PRO A 250 2.75 13.54 -44.99
N GLU A 251 1.60 13.45 -45.69
CA GLU A 251 1.23 12.25 -46.46
C GLU A 251 2.15 12.06 -47.66
N LYS A 252 2.54 13.17 -48.32
CA LYS A 252 3.56 13.14 -49.38
C LYS A 252 4.91 12.67 -48.84
N LEU A 253 5.39 13.21 -47.72
CA LEU A 253 6.66 12.80 -47.10
C LEU A 253 6.67 11.31 -46.76
N LYS A 254 5.61 10.79 -46.12
CA LYS A 254 5.52 9.37 -45.77
C LYS A 254 5.64 8.48 -47.00
N ARG A 255 4.97 8.83 -48.11
CA ARG A 255 5.05 8.08 -49.37
C ARG A 255 6.43 8.15 -50.02
N GLU A 256 7.00 9.35 -50.14
CA GLU A 256 8.27 9.55 -50.86
C GLU A 256 9.49 9.06 -50.07
N ARG A 257 9.41 9.04 -48.74
CA ARG A 257 10.51 8.65 -47.85
C ARG A 257 10.26 7.33 -47.12
N ASN A 258 9.21 6.61 -47.52
CA ASN A 258 8.86 5.29 -47.01
C ASN A 258 8.72 5.22 -45.46
N VAL A 259 8.06 6.23 -44.87
CA VAL A 259 7.73 6.23 -43.43
C VAL A 259 6.39 5.53 -43.24
N PHE A 260 6.40 4.37 -42.59
CA PHE A 260 5.22 3.51 -42.42
C PHE A 260 5.14 2.95 -41.00
N PRO A 261 3.94 2.81 -40.38
CA PRO A 261 2.64 3.25 -40.90
C PRO A 261 2.40 4.75 -40.72
N ASP A 262 3.13 5.39 -39.81
CA ASP A 262 3.05 6.80 -39.44
C ASP A 262 4.33 7.23 -38.70
N PHE A 263 4.48 8.52 -38.39
CA PHE A 263 5.69 9.04 -37.72
C PHE A 263 5.81 8.62 -36.24
N HIS A 264 4.73 8.19 -35.57
CA HIS A 264 4.76 7.69 -34.19
C HIS A 264 5.19 6.23 -34.09
N HIS A 265 4.90 5.43 -35.12
CA HIS A 265 5.01 3.97 -35.08
C HIS A 265 5.98 3.40 -36.11
N ALA A 266 6.74 4.25 -36.81
CA ALA A 266 7.78 3.80 -37.73
C ALA A 266 8.77 2.85 -37.02
N PRO A 267 9.12 1.69 -37.63
CA PRO A 267 10.09 0.76 -37.05
C PRO A 267 11.45 1.40 -36.78
N ASP A 268 11.86 2.33 -37.65
CA ASP A 268 13.05 3.16 -37.49
C ASP A 268 12.64 4.63 -37.27
N LEU A 269 12.46 5.00 -36.00
CA LEU A 269 12.10 6.35 -35.59
C LEU A 269 13.22 7.37 -35.84
N GLU A 270 14.47 6.93 -35.97
CA GLU A 270 15.58 7.83 -36.26
C GLU A 270 15.61 8.21 -37.74
N ALA A 271 15.45 7.24 -38.64
CA ALA A 271 15.26 7.50 -40.06
C ALA A 271 14.02 8.36 -40.31
N SER A 272 12.92 8.06 -39.63
CA SER A 272 11.69 8.87 -39.67
C SER A 272 11.94 10.31 -39.19
N GLY A 273 12.67 10.49 -38.09
CA GLY A 273 13.07 11.80 -37.58
C GLY A 273 13.91 12.61 -38.56
N LYS A 274 14.84 11.97 -39.29
CA LYS A 274 15.66 12.61 -40.33
C LYS A 274 14.83 13.15 -41.49
N VAL A 275 13.69 12.52 -41.80
CA VAL A 275 12.76 13.00 -42.85
C VAL A 275 12.14 14.34 -42.48
N VAL A 276 11.97 14.62 -41.18
CA VAL A 276 11.33 15.81 -40.64
C VAL A 276 12.31 16.71 -39.89
N ASP A 277 13.60 16.65 -40.22
CA ASP A 277 14.64 17.41 -39.53
C ASP A 277 14.49 18.93 -39.68
N PHE A 278 13.74 19.38 -40.69
CA PHE A 278 13.32 20.78 -40.86
C PHE A 278 12.43 21.30 -39.72
N LEU A 279 11.84 20.42 -38.90
CA LEU A 279 11.12 20.83 -37.71
C LEU A 279 12.11 21.41 -36.68
N PRO A 280 11.78 22.54 -36.05
CA PRO A 280 12.63 23.12 -35.02
C PRO A 280 12.70 22.20 -33.80
N ASP A 281 13.79 22.26 -33.04
CA ASP A 281 13.98 21.45 -31.83
C ASP A 281 12.87 21.68 -30.80
N ALA A 282 12.35 22.90 -30.73
CA ALA A 282 11.19 23.27 -29.91
C ALA A 282 9.93 22.43 -30.22
N ALA A 283 9.80 21.86 -31.43
CA ALA A 283 8.74 20.92 -31.75
C ALA A 283 8.93 19.58 -31.03
N ALA A 284 10.15 19.05 -30.98
CA ALA A 284 10.43 17.84 -30.20
C ALA A 284 10.13 18.08 -28.70
N ASP A 285 10.59 19.21 -28.16
CA ASP A 285 10.42 19.58 -26.75
C ASP A 285 8.95 19.80 -26.37
N ALA A 286 8.12 20.24 -27.32
CA ALA A 286 6.69 20.48 -27.10
C ALA A 286 5.84 19.20 -27.05
N PHE A 287 6.35 18.07 -27.57
CA PHE A 287 5.55 16.87 -27.81
C PHE A 287 6.08 15.58 -27.15
N CYS A 288 7.29 15.59 -26.59
CA CYS A 288 7.83 14.46 -25.85
C CYS A 288 8.77 14.88 -24.72
N LEU A 289 8.97 13.96 -23.77
CA LEU A 289 10.13 13.98 -22.86
C LEU A 289 11.28 13.28 -23.58
N ARG A 290 12.50 13.81 -23.56
CA ARG A 290 13.63 13.19 -24.28
C ARG A 290 14.96 13.29 -23.54
N GLY A 291 15.83 12.31 -23.74
CA GLY A 291 17.18 12.29 -23.19
C GLY A 291 17.42 11.11 -22.25
N GLY A 292 18.46 11.21 -21.44
CA GLY A 292 18.73 10.31 -20.32
C GLY A 292 17.79 10.55 -19.13
N PRO A 293 17.87 9.70 -18.09
CA PRO A 293 16.98 9.77 -16.93
C PRO A 293 16.95 11.14 -16.24
N ALA A 294 18.10 11.79 -16.04
CA ALA A 294 18.17 13.08 -15.36
C ALA A 294 17.44 14.20 -16.13
N GLU A 295 17.54 14.19 -17.46
CA GLU A 295 16.86 15.14 -18.34
C GLU A 295 15.35 14.91 -18.32
N ILE A 296 14.93 13.63 -18.36
CA ILE A 296 13.52 13.25 -18.25
C ILE A 296 12.95 13.66 -16.89
N VAL A 297 13.67 13.47 -15.78
CA VAL A 297 13.26 13.94 -14.44
C VAL A 297 13.01 15.44 -14.46
N THR A 298 13.95 16.21 -15.02
CA THR A 298 13.86 17.67 -15.09
C THR A 298 12.66 18.12 -15.91
N GLN A 299 12.49 17.57 -17.10
CA GLN A 299 11.38 17.89 -18.00
C GLN A 299 10.03 17.49 -17.40
N LEU A 300 9.95 16.28 -16.84
CA LEU A 300 8.72 15.78 -16.23
C LEU A 300 8.30 16.64 -15.05
N LEU A 301 9.23 17.02 -14.16
CA LEU A 301 8.94 17.95 -13.06
C LEU A 301 8.46 19.31 -13.58
N ALA A 302 9.13 19.89 -14.58
CA ALA A 302 8.73 21.17 -15.16
C ALA A 302 7.30 21.12 -15.73
N VAL A 303 6.95 20.06 -16.45
CA VAL A 303 5.60 19.88 -17.02
C VAL A 303 4.56 19.70 -15.91
N LEU A 304 4.84 18.86 -14.90
CA LEU A 304 3.88 18.60 -13.81
C LEU A 304 3.68 19.81 -12.90
N GLN A 305 4.73 20.57 -12.61
CA GLN A 305 4.69 21.76 -11.73
C GLN A 305 4.05 22.97 -12.41
N SER A 306 4.16 23.07 -13.73
CA SER A 306 3.59 24.18 -14.51
C SER A 306 2.13 23.93 -14.94
N ALA A 307 1.63 22.70 -14.80
CA ALA A 307 0.25 22.38 -15.11
C ALA A 307 -0.72 23.14 -14.17
N PRO A 308 -1.84 23.68 -14.67
CA PRO A 308 -2.79 24.46 -13.87
C PRO A 308 -3.58 23.60 -12.86
N ALA A 309 -3.44 22.29 -12.90
CA ALA A 309 -4.04 21.36 -11.96
C ALA A 309 -3.16 20.11 -11.82
N ALA A 310 -3.25 19.45 -10.67
CA ALA A 310 -2.58 18.18 -10.43
C ALA A 310 -3.18 17.07 -11.30
N PHE A 311 -2.33 16.13 -11.70
CA PHE A 311 -2.75 14.88 -12.33
C PHE A 311 -2.91 13.78 -11.29
N ASP A 312 -3.97 12.98 -11.41
CA ASP A 312 -4.14 11.73 -10.66
C ASP A 312 -3.27 10.62 -11.25
N TYR A 313 -3.03 10.67 -12.56
CA TYR A 313 -2.24 9.68 -13.29
C TYR A 313 -1.27 10.32 -14.29
N VAL A 314 -0.06 9.78 -14.36
CA VAL A 314 0.93 10.13 -15.39
C VAL A 314 1.39 8.84 -16.06
N CYS A 315 1.00 8.66 -17.31
CA CYS A 315 1.43 7.54 -18.14
C CYS A 315 2.70 7.92 -18.91
N LEU A 316 3.79 7.20 -18.66
CA LEU A 316 5.04 7.33 -19.41
C LEU A 316 5.05 6.29 -20.53
N HIS A 317 4.83 6.74 -21.76
CA HIS A 317 4.81 5.91 -22.95
C HIS A 317 6.24 5.76 -23.48
N PRO A 318 6.81 4.54 -23.52
CA PRO A 318 8.19 4.34 -23.93
C PRO A 318 8.38 4.54 -25.43
N ILE A 319 9.39 5.35 -25.78
CA ILE A 319 9.84 5.56 -27.15
C ILE A 319 11.36 5.33 -27.22
N PRO A 320 11.86 4.49 -28.14
CA PRO A 320 11.11 3.55 -28.98
C PRO A 320 10.36 2.49 -28.14
N ASN A 321 9.53 1.68 -28.80
CA ASN A 321 8.88 0.56 -28.10
C ASN A 321 9.95 -0.39 -27.53
N PRO A 322 9.80 -0.85 -26.28
CA PRO A 322 10.71 -1.83 -25.69
C PRO A 322 10.69 -3.15 -26.45
N THR A 323 11.78 -3.92 -26.34
CA THR A 323 11.81 -5.32 -26.76
C THR A 323 10.83 -6.15 -25.92
N ALA A 324 10.46 -7.32 -26.42
CA ALA A 324 9.63 -8.28 -25.69
C ALA A 324 10.42 -9.63 -25.63
N PRO A 325 10.98 -10.00 -24.47
CA PRO A 325 10.89 -9.30 -23.19
C PRO A 325 11.77 -8.04 -23.18
N ASP A 326 11.43 -7.08 -22.32
CA ASP A 326 12.28 -5.90 -22.09
C ASP A 326 13.52 -6.32 -21.29
N ASP A 327 14.63 -5.60 -21.46
CA ASP A 327 15.82 -5.87 -20.66
C ASP A 327 15.52 -5.59 -19.18
N PRO A 328 15.76 -6.56 -18.27
CA PRO A 328 15.33 -6.46 -16.88
C PRO A 328 16.07 -5.38 -16.08
N GLU A 329 17.22 -4.88 -16.56
CA GLU A 329 18.03 -3.87 -15.87
C GLU A 329 18.12 -2.55 -16.64
N ARG A 330 18.32 -2.66 -17.96
CA ARG A 330 18.58 -1.55 -18.90
C ARG A 330 17.34 -1.16 -19.71
N GLY A 331 16.28 -1.97 -19.64
CA GLY A 331 15.02 -1.70 -20.30
C GLY A 331 14.30 -0.49 -19.74
N PHE A 332 13.39 0.07 -20.52
CA PHE A 332 12.66 1.28 -20.14
C PHE A 332 11.95 1.11 -18.80
N MET A 333 11.29 -0.04 -18.60
CA MET A 333 10.52 -0.32 -17.39
C MET A 333 11.39 -0.22 -16.12
N ALA A 334 12.57 -0.84 -16.15
CA ALA A 334 13.48 -0.91 -15.02
C ALA A 334 14.21 0.42 -14.79
N ARG A 335 14.70 1.04 -15.87
CA ARG A 335 15.41 2.32 -15.79
C ARG A 335 14.52 3.45 -15.29
N VAL A 336 13.32 3.61 -15.83
CA VAL A 336 12.40 4.67 -15.38
C VAL A 336 12.01 4.45 -13.93
N ALA A 337 11.70 3.21 -13.53
CA ALA A 337 11.36 2.90 -12.15
C ALA A 337 12.50 3.17 -11.15
N ARG A 338 13.75 2.96 -11.54
CA ARG A 338 14.93 3.13 -10.67
C ARG A 338 15.47 4.56 -10.68
N GLU A 339 15.51 5.19 -11.85
CA GLU A 339 16.29 6.41 -12.10
C GLU A 339 15.42 7.66 -12.29
N VAL A 340 14.12 7.49 -12.63
CA VAL A 340 13.21 8.62 -12.90
C VAL A 340 12.12 8.75 -11.84
N LEU A 341 11.39 7.69 -11.52
CA LEU A 341 10.25 7.78 -10.59
C LEU A 341 10.68 8.21 -9.17
N PRO A 342 11.74 7.67 -8.56
CA PRO A 342 12.13 8.05 -7.20
C PRO A 342 12.48 9.53 -7.05
N PRO A 343 13.34 10.16 -7.87
CA PRO A 343 13.63 11.58 -7.75
C PRO A 343 12.42 12.45 -8.10
N VAL A 344 11.56 12.06 -9.05
CA VAL A 344 10.33 12.81 -9.35
C VAL A 344 9.37 12.76 -8.16
N ARG A 345 9.13 11.58 -7.58
CA ARG A 345 8.28 11.43 -6.38
C ARG A 345 8.87 12.19 -5.19
N ALA A 346 10.19 12.12 -5.01
CA ALA A 346 10.88 12.84 -3.95
C ALA A 346 10.76 14.36 -4.16
N ALA A 347 10.93 14.87 -5.37
CA ALA A 347 10.81 16.29 -5.67
C ALA A 347 9.36 16.80 -5.58
N LEU A 348 8.37 16.01 -5.99
CA LEU A 348 6.96 16.35 -5.81
C LEU A 348 6.53 16.23 -4.33
N GLY A 349 7.16 15.33 -3.56
CA GLY A 349 6.92 15.17 -2.13
C GLY A 349 7.65 16.20 -1.25
N ALA A 350 8.88 16.60 -1.64
CA ALA A 350 9.71 17.60 -0.96
C ALA A 350 9.38 19.04 -1.42
N GLY A 351 8.88 19.20 -2.65
CA GLY A 351 8.52 20.47 -3.30
C GLY A 351 7.31 21.20 -2.70
N GLY A 352 6.80 20.74 -1.55
CA GLY A 352 5.96 21.55 -0.66
C GLY A 352 6.73 22.68 0.06
N ARG A 353 8.04 22.80 -0.14
CA ARG A 353 8.88 23.89 0.40
C ARG A 353 9.91 24.33 -0.63
N ILE A 354 9.59 25.37 -1.41
CA ILE A 354 10.44 26.53 -1.75
C ILE A 354 9.59 27.49 -2.61
N GLY A 355 9.34 28.69 -2.08
CA GLY A 355 9.08 29.90 -2.88
C GLY A 355 7.69 30.11 -3.48
N GLY A 356 6.69 30.40 -2.64
CA GLY A 356 5.39 30.95 -3.10
C GLY A 356 4.27 30.58 -2.15
N ARG A 357 3.81 31.53 -1.33
CA ARG A 357 2.81 31.34 -0.28
C ARG A 357 1.44 30.99 -0.88
N ALA A 358 1.18 29.71 -1.14
CA ALA A 358 -0.17 29.16 -1.21
C ALA A 358 -0.56 28.76 0.22
N MET A 359 -1.74 29.23 0.65
CA MET A 359 -2.28 28.94 1.98
C MET A 359 -2.33 27.42 2.23
N PRO A 360 -1.92 26.93 3.41
CA PRO A 360 -1.94 25.51 3.71
C PRO A 360 -3.36 24.96 3.55
N SER A 361 -3.49 23.78 2.94
CA SER A 361 -4.68 22.96 3.15
C SER A 361 -4.89 22.84 4.66
N PRO A 362 -6.13 22.98 5.16
CA PRO A 362 -6.37 22.89 6.59
C PRO A 362 -5.80 21.57 7.12
N PRO A 363 -5.21 21.57 8.33
CA PRO A 363 -4.76 20.34 8.94
C PRO A 363 -5.93 19.35 8.97
N PRO A 364 -5.67 18.04 8.80
CA PRO A 364 -6.71 17.05 8.97
C PRO A 364 -7.39 17.24 10.33
N SER A 365 -8.70 17.10 10.32
CA SER A 365 -9.58 17.21 11.47
C SER A 365 -9.48 15.95 12.35
N PRO A 366 -9.68 16.07 13.67
CA PRO A 366 -9.90 14.92 14.54
C PRO A 366 -11.09 14.05 14.08
N PRO A 367 -11.22 12.82 14.60
CA PRO A 367 -12.42 12.01 14.37
C PRO A 367 -13.71 12.78 14.69
N PRO A 368 -14.83 12.50 13.99
CA PRO A 368 -16.06 13.25 14.16
C PRO A 368 -16.50 13.34 15.62
N GLY A 369 -16.75 14.58 16.09
CA GLY A 369 -17.19 14.84 17.46
C GLY A 369 -16.07 14.94 18.51
N LEU A 370 -14.81 14.71 18.14
CA LEU A 370 -13.66 14.81 19.02
C LEU A 370 -12.83 16.07 18.76
N LYS A 371 -12.08 16.52 19.76
CA LYS A 371 -11.08 17.59 19.65
C LYS A 371 -9.71 17.10 20.10
N VAL A 372 -8.66 17.80 19.67
CA VAL A 372 -7.30 17.55 20.17
C VAL A 372 -7.24 17.89 21.66
N ARG A 373 -6.81 16.92 22.46
CA ARG A 373 -6.64 17.08 23.90
C ARG A 373 -5.52 18.09 24.19
N GLN A 374 -5.82 19.08 25.02
CA GLN A 374 -4.82 20.06 25.46
C GLN A 374 -3.99 19.47 26.61
N ARG A 375 -2.71 19.18 26.35
CA ARG A 375 -1.75 18.68 27.34
C ARG A 375 -0.33 19.12 27.01
N THR A 376 0.56 19.07 27.99
CA THR A 376 1.99 19.29 27.75
C THR A 376 2.57 18.11 26.97
N PRO A 377 3.22 18.34 25.81
CA PRO A 377 3.86 17.29 25.04
C PRO A 377 5.02 16.63 25.81
N VAL A 378 5.18 15.31 25.68
CA VAL A 378 6.33 14.57 26.22
C VAL A 378 7.07 13.90 25.08
N SER A 379 8.35 14.24 24.90
CA SER A 379 9.10 13.81 23.71
C SER A 379 9.17 12.30 23.53
N ALA A 380 8.86 11.87 22.31
CA ALA A 380 9.11 10.53 21.81
C ALA A 380 10.56 10.33 21.34
N ARG A 381 11.33 11.41 21.09
CA ARG A 381 12.67 11.34 20.48
C ARG A 381 13.82 11.32 21.46
N ALA A 382 13.65 11.92 22.65
CA ALA A 382 14.77 12.22 23.52
C ALA A 382 14.48 11.81 24.97
N ARG A 383 15.46 11.12 25.58
CA ARG A 383 15.49 10.79 27.00
C ARG A 383 15.69 12.02 27.91
N GLN A 384 16.18 13.13 27.35
CA GLN A 384 16.73 14.28 28.08
C GLN A 384 15.70 15.28 28.65
N GLN A 385 14.40 15.06 28.45
CA GLN A 385 13.39 15.90 29.11
C GLN A 385 13.12 15.38 30.53
N GLU A 386 12.94 16.29 31.49
CA GLU A 386 12.40 15.92 32.80
C GLU A 386 11.02 15.29 32.59
N LEU A 387 10.93 13.97 32.78
CA LEU A 387 9.66 13.25 32.71
C LEU A 387 8.74 13.77 33.83
N PRO A 388 7.44 13.96 33.56
CA PRO A 388 6.47 14.19 34.63
C PRO A 388 6.58 13.12 35.73
N PRO A 389 6.36 13.45 37.01
CA PRO A 389 6.54 12.51 38.13
C PRO A 389 5.79 11.18 37.96
N GLN A 390 4.62 11.19 37.32
CA GLN A 390 3.86 9.98 37.03
C GLN A 390 4.59 9.05 36.04
N LEU A 391 5.21 9.61 34.99
CA LEU A 391 5.98 8.84 34.01
C LEU A 391 7.33 8.39 34.56
N GLN A 392 7.96 9.17 35.45
CA GLN A 392 9.14 8.72 36.18
C GLN A 392 8.83 7.48 37.04
N LYS A 393 7.76 7.54 37.85
CA LYS A 393 7.32 6.38 38.65
C LYS A 393 6.96 5.17 37.80
N TYR A 394 6.37 5.39 36.62
CA TYR A 394 6.07 4.34 35.66
C TYR A 394 7.35 3.65 35.17
N VAL A 395 8.39 4.41 34.82
CA VAL A 395 9.71 3.86 34.45
C VAL A 395 10.36 3.12 35.62
N GLU A 396 10.38 3.69 36.82
CA GLU A 396 10.95 3.05 38.03
C GLU A 396 10.26 1.71 38.33
N THR A 397 8.93 1.66 38.21
CA THR A 397 8.14 0.44 38.37
C THR A 397 8.49 -0.57 37.27
N GLY A 398 8.59 -0.12 36.01
CA GLY A 398 8.98 -0.97 34.88
C GLY A 398 10.37 -1.58 35.04
N GLU A 399 11.36 -0.79 35.45
CA GLU A 399 12.72 -1.25 35.75
C GLU A 399 12.72 -2.33 36.85
N ALA A 400 11.96 -2.12 37.94
CA ALA A 400 11.84 -3.09 39.01
C ALA A 400 11.22 -4.42 38.52
N LEU A 401 10.16 -4.35 37.70
CA LEU A 401 9.51 -5.53 37.13
C LEU A 401 10.41 -6.27 36.12
N VAL A 402 11.17 -5.53 35.31
CA VAL A 402 12.15 -6.11 34.37
C VAL A 402 13.29 -6.81 35.12
N ALA A 403 13.70 -6.30 36.28
CA ALA A 403 14.74 -6.92 37.11
C ALA A 403 14.30 -8.24 37.76
N GLU A 404 13.00 -8.49 37.92
CA GLU A 404 12.51 -9.80 38.38
C GLU A 404 12.82 -10.90 37.35
N PRO A 405 13.23 -12.11 37.78
CA PRO A 405 13.45 -13.22 36.86
C PRO A 405 12.23 -13.49 35.98
N PHE A 406 12.46 -13.65 34.68
CA PHE A 406 11.38 -13.93 33.74
C PHE A 406 10.76 -15.31 34.00
N LYS A 407 9.45 -15.33 34.22
CA LYS A 407 8.59 -16.51 34.41
C LYS A 407 7.57 -16.64 33.29
N GLY A 408 7.17 -15.51 32.70
CA GLY A 408 6.05 -15.43 31.76
C GLY A 408 4.70 -15.40 32.46
N ILE A 409 3.65 -15.20 31.67
CA ILE A 409 2.26 -15.17 32.17
C ILE A 409 1.83 -16.56 32.60
N THR A 410 1.29 -16.70 33.80
CA THR A 410 0.89 -18.00 34.37
C THR A 410 -0.54 -17.98 34.89
N ALA A 411 -1.21 -19.14 34.88
CA ALA A 411 -2.48 -19.34 35.56
C ALA A 411 -2.22 -20.15 36.84
N GLY A 412 -2.39 -19.53 38.02
CA GLY A 412 -2.12 -20.17 39.32
C GLY A 412 -0.65 -20.15 39.76
N GLY A 413 0.12 -19.17 39.28
CA GLY A 413 1.45 -18.88 39.79
C GLY A 413 2.52 -19.93 39.47
N ARG A 414 2.27 -20.90 38.58
CA ARG A 414 3.26 -21.91 38.16
C ARG A 414 3.28 -22.04 36.63
N VAL A 415 4.46 -22.24 36.07
CA VAL A 415 4.64 -22.52 34.64
C VAL A 415 4.21 -23.95 34.36
N ALA A 416 3.28 -24.13 33.42
CA ALA A 416 2.89 -25.47 32.98
C ALA A 416 4.01 -26.12 32.14
N PRO A 417 4.54 -27.29 32.54
CA PRO A 417 5.67 -27.90 31.84
C PRO A 417 5.25 -28.58 30.54
N GLY A 418 6.20 -28.70 29.59
CA GLY A 418 6.07 -29.57 28.42
C GLY A 418 5.13 -29.06 27.31
N LEU A 419 4.67 -27.81 27.39
CA LEU A 419 3.81 -27.19 26.38
C LEU A 419 4.55 -26.89 25.07
N PHE A 420 5.80 -26.44 25.16
CA PHE A 420 6.62 -26.05 24.02
C PHE A 420 7.79 -27.01 23.87
N LYS A 421 8.13 -27.36 22.64
CA LYS A 421 9.28 -28.24 22.33
C LYS A 421 10.01 -27.71 21.11
N ILE A 422 11.33 -27.78 21.13
CA ILE A 422 12.14 -27.59 19.91
C ILE A 422 11.78 -28.71 18.94
N GLN A 423 11.25 -28.32 17.78
CA GLN A 423 10.79 -29.22 16.73
C GLN A 423 11.00 -28.57 15.36
N LYS A 424 11.13 -29.41 14.33
CA LYS A 424 11.10 -28.92 12.95
C LYS A 424 9.68 -28.54 12.57
N THR A 425 9.51 -27.33 12.03
CA THR A 425 8.22 -26.84 11.52
C THR A 425 8.09 -27.05 10.01
N GLY A 426 9.20 -27.15 9.28
CA GLY A 426 9.25 -27.16 7.82
C GLY A 426 9.06 -25.78 7.16
N ALA A 427 8.79 -24.73 7.94
CA ALA A 427 8.59 -23.38 7.44
C ALA A 427 9.92 -22.61 7.39
N SER A 428 10.36 -22.20 6.20
CA SER A 428 11.67 -21.55 6.04
C SER A 428 11.75 -20.20 6.79
N THR A 429 12.88 -19.99 7.46
CA THR A 429 13.29 -18.73 8.10
C THR A 429 14.46 -18.05 7.35
N ARG A 430 14.88 -18.60 6.20
CA ARG A 430 16.03 -18.09 5.43
C ARG A 430 15.86 -16.61 5.06
N GLN A 431 14.72 -16.26 4.47
CA GLN A 431 14.44 -14.87 4.06
C GLN A 431 14.40 -13.90 5.24
N ILE A 432 13.93 -14.34 6.41
CA ILE A 432 13.94 -13.56 7.65
C ILE A 432 15.39 -13.31 8.09
N THR A 433 16.21 -14.35 8.07
CA THR A 433 17.63 -14.29 8.43
C THR A 433 18.43 -13.42 7.47
N ASP A 434 18.21 -13.58 6.16
CA ASP A 434 18.89 -12.81 5.11
C ASP A 434 18.52 -11.33 5.20
N ALA A 435 17.25 -11.01 5.46
CA ALA A 435 16.81 -9.64 5.67
C ALA A 435 17.42 -9.02 6.94
N ALA A 436 17.55 -9.78 8.03
CA ALA A 436 18.21 -9.32 9.24
C ALA A 436 19.70 -9.05 9.02
N ARG A 437 20.41 -9.96 8.33
CA ARG A 437 21.82 -9.75 7.95
C ARG A 437 21.97 -8.50 7.09
N ALA A 438 21.15 -8.35 6.06
CA ALA A 438 21.18 -7.17 5.19
C ALA A 438 20.90 -5.86 5.94
N PHE A 439 20.01 -5.88 6.95
CA PHE A 439 19.80 -4.73 7.82
C PHE A 439 21.06 -4.43 8.66
N VAL A 440 21.56 -5.42 9.39
CA VAL A 440 22.76 -5.27 10.24
C VAL A 440 23.96 -4.79 9.42
N ASP A 441 24.16 -5.36 8.22
CA ASP A 441 25.26 -5.03 7.31
C ASP A 441 25.17 -3.60 6.77
N SER A 442 23.97 -3.00 6.71
CA SER A 442 23.79 -1.62 6.29
C SER A 442 24.14 -0.58 7.38
N LEU A 443 24.37 -1.02 8.62
CA LEU A 443 24.65 -0.14 9.75
C LEU A 443 26.14 0.20 9.88
N SER A 444 26.44 1.44 10.28
CA SER A 444 27.77 1.82 10.75
C SER A 444 28.08 1.17 12.11
N GLU A 445 29.35 1.16 12.50
CA GLU A 445 29.76 0.58 13.79
C GLU A 445 29.04 1.22 15.00
N PRO A 446 28.94 2.57 15.14
CA PRO A 446 28.16 3.18 16.23
C PRO A 446 26.66 2.84 16.18
N GLN A 447 26.11 2.61 14.98
CA GLN A 447 24.71 2.18 14.85
C GLN A 447 24.53 0.72 15.28
N ARG A 448 25.50 -0.16 14.99
CA ARG A 448 25.47 -1.57 15.44
C ARG A 448 25.54 -1.67 16.96
N GLU A 449 26.38 -0.88 17.62
CA GLU A 449 26.47 -0.84 19.10
C GLU A 449 25.12 -0.54 19.77
N ARG A 450 24.27 0.25 19.11
CA ARG A 450 22.94 0.63 19.62
C ARG A 450 21.84 -0.35 19.21
N ALA A 451 22.01 -1.05 18.09
CA ALA A 451 21.00 -1.93 17.50
C ALA A 451 21.17 -3.40 17.91
N LEU A 452 22.38 -3.85 18.25
CA LEU A 452 22.69 -5.24 18.54
C LEU A 452 22.79 -5.49 20.04
N PHE A 453 22.13 -6.55 20.51
CA PHE A 453 22.11 -6.96 21.91
C PHE A 453 22.46 -8.45 22.05
N PRO A 454 23.02 -8.87 23.20
CA PRO A 454 23.08 -10.29 23.55
C PRO A 454 21.69 -10.93 23.50
N LEU A 455 21.62 -12.21 23.12
CA LEU A 455 20.35 -12.92 22.96
C LEU A 455 19.54 -12.97 24.27
N GLU A 456 20.23 -13.11 25.39
CA GLU A 456 19.67 -13.26 26.73
C GLU A 456 19.26 -11.92 27.36
N SER A 457 19.59 -10.80 26.71
CA SER A 457 19.42 -9.43 27.21
C SER A 457 17.99 -9.14 27.69
N ASP A 458 17.89 -8.36 28.75
CA ASP A 458 16.60 -7.83 29.22
C ASP A 458 16.01 -6.77 28.28
N ALA A 459 16.72 -6.37 27.23
CA ALA A 459 16.21 -5.56 26.13
C ALA A 459 14.87 -6.10 25.57
N TRP A 460 14.71 -7.43 25.50
CA TRP A 460 13.45 -8.08 25.14
C TRP A 460 12.24 -7.58 25.94
N ARG A 461 12.43 -7.17 27.19
CA ARG A 461 11.36 -6.77 28.12
C ARG A 461 11.21 -5.25 28.25
N ARG A 462 12.04 -4.49 27.55
CA ARG A 462 12.17 -3.02 27.67
C ARG A 462 11.50 -2.29 26.49
N TRP A 463 10.28 -2.70 26.13
CA TRP A 463 9.47 -2.03 25.10
C TRP A 463 8.33 -1.24 25.73
N SER A 464 7.84 -0.24 25.00
CA SER A 464 6.72 0.61 25.43
C SER A 464 5.74 0.88 24.29
N ASN A 465 4.45 0.68 24.55
CA ASN A 465 3.36 0.95 23.62
C ASN A 465 2.88 2.41 23.57
N ILE A 466 3.34 3.27 24.49
CA ILE A 466 2.94 4.68 24.54
C ILE A 466 4.01 5.58 23.91
N HIS A 467 3.62 6.73 23.35
CA HIS A 467 4.52 7.57 22.55
C HIS A 467 5.79 8.09 23.25
N PRO A 468 5.85 8.40 24.57
CA PRO A 468 7.06 8.96 25.16
C PRO A 468 8.26 8.01 25.08
N TYR A 469 9.47 8.58 25.10
CA TYR A 469 10.71 7.78 25.13
C TYR A 469 10.89 7.12 26.52
N LEU A 470 10.30 5.95 26.73
CA LEU A 470 10.35 5.21 28.01
C LEU A 470 10.99 3.84 27.81
N MET A 471 12.16 3.64 28.42
CA MET A 471 12.93 2.37 28.38
C MET A 471 13.29 1.86 26.97
N ARG A 472 13.01 2.65 25.92
CA ARG A 472 13.29 2.34 24.52
C ARG A 472 14.78 2.17 24.26
N HIS A 473 15.10 1.27 23.35
CA HIS A 473 16.45 0.87 22.97
C HIS A 473 16.46 0.44 21.50
N GLY A 474 17.63 0.26 20.89
CA GLY A 474 17.74 0.00 19.45
C GLY A 474 18.03 1.26 18.64
N LEU A 475 18.02 1.10 17.32
CA LEU A 475 18.20 2.21 16.38
C LEU A 475 16.84 2.72 15.90
N SER A 476 16.62 4.04 15.98
CA SER A 476 15.38 4.67 15.54
C SER A 476 15.26 4.62 14.01
N LEU A 477 14.07 4.36 13.47
CA LEU A 477 13.84 4.48 12.02
C LEU A 477 13.92 5.94 11.54
N ASP A 478 13.73 6.91 12.44
CA ASP A 478 13.78 8.35 12.14
C ASP A 478 15.21 8.83 11.86
N GLU A 479 16.22 8.22 12.51
CA GLU A 479 17.64 8.55 12.32
C GLU A 479 18.34 7.72 11.23
N MET A 480 17.67 6.66 10.72
CA MET A 480 18.19 5.84 9.63
C MET A 480 18.12 6.57 8.29
N SER A 481 19.10 6.30 7.41
CA SER A 481 18.98 6.68 6.00
C SER A 481 17.80 5.95 5.33
N PRO A 482 17.26 6.46 4.19
CA PRO A 482 16.17 5.78 3.49
C PRO A 482 16.49 4.31 3.16
N ALA A 483 17.72 4.03 2.72
CA ALA A 483 18.15 2.66 2.41
C ALA A 483 18.20 1.77 3.67
N GLN A 484 18.70 2.27 4.80
CA GLN A 484 18.72 1.53 6.07
C GLN A 484 17.30 1.25 6.56
N ARG A 485 16.41 2.24 6.47
CA ARG A 485 15.00 2.11 6.81
C ARG A 485 14.30 1.07 5.93
N ASP A 486 14.59 1.03 4.63
CA ASP A 486 14.05 0.02 3.72
C ASP A 486 14.50 -1.40 4.11
N ARG A 487 15.75 -1.57 4.55
CA ARG A 487 16.24 -2.86 5.06
C ARG A 487 15.61 -3.24 6.41
N ALA A 488 15.46 -2.29 7.32
CA ALA A 488 14.75 -2.49 8.59
C ALA A 488 13.30 -2.95 8.34
N LEU A 489 12.58 -2.26 7.44
CA LEU A 489 11.22 -2.64 7.06
C LEU A 489 11.17 -3.95 6.27
N ALA A 490 12.22 -4.31 5.52
CA ALA A 490 12.30 -5.61 4.87
C ALA A 490 12.37 -6.75 5.89
N LEU A 491 13.12 -6.61 6.99
CA LEU A 491 13.12 -7.60 8.09
C LEU A 491 11.72 -7.82 8.67
N VAL A 492 11.00 -6.72 8.96
CA VAL A 492 9.62 -6.79 9.46
C VAL A 492 8.70 -7.45 8.42
N ARG A 493 8.83 -7.08 7.14
CA ARG A 493 8.04 -7.63 6.03
C ARG A 493 8.27 -9.11 5.82
N GLU A 494 9.51 -9.56 5.85
CA GLU A 494 9.83 -10.97 5.63
C GLU A 494 9.40 -11.85 6.80
N SER A 495 9.19 -11.28 7.99
CA SER A 495 8.73 -11.99 9.19
C SER A 495 7.20 -12.09 9.29
N LEU A 496 6.49 -11.05 8.85
CA LEU A 496 5.02 -10.97 8.91
C LEU A 496 4.36 -11.51 7.65
N SER A 497 3.05 -11.77 7.71
CA SER A 497 2.24 -11.95 6.50
C SER A 497 2.04 -10.62 5.78
N THR A 498 1.58 -10.64 4.52
CA THR A 498 1.22 -9.42 3.78
C THR A 498 0.26 -8.53 4.59
N GLN A 499 -0.76 -9.13 5.21
CA GLN A 499 -1.72 -8.42 6.05
C GLN A 499 -1.08 -7.93 7.36
N GLY A 500 -0.25 -8.74 8.03
CA GLY A 500 0.45 -8.34 9.25
C GLY A 500 1.38 -7.15 9.02
N PHE A 501 2.16 -7.17 7.94
CA PHE A 501 3.04 -6.06 7.56
C PHE A 501 2.23 -4.81 7.17
N LYS A 502 1.13 -4.98 6.44
CA LYS A 502 0.22 -3.87 6.11
C LYS A 502 -0.32 -3.22 7.38
N THR A 503 -0.83 -4.00 8.34
CA THR A 503 -1.34 -3.47 9.61
C THR A 503 -0.25 -2.73 10.38
N ALA A 504 0.97 -3.28 10.48
CA ALA A 504 2.10 -2.61 11.12
C ALA A 504 2.42 -1.26 10.48
N ARG A 505 2.49 -1.19 9.13
CA ARG A 505 2.72 0.06 8.41
C ARG A 505 1.59 1.05 8.53
N ASP A 506 0.35 0.58 8.55
CA ASP A 506 -0.82 1.45 8.70
C ASP A 506 -0.90 2.05 10.10
N VAL A 507 -0.48 1.34 11.15
CA VAL A 507 -0.29 1.90 12.50
C VAL A 507 0.74 3.04 12.49
N MET A 508 1.89 2.84 11.83
CA MET A 508 2.91 3.88 11.69
C MET A 508 2.39 5.12 10.94
N ARG A 509 1.61 4.92 9.88
CA ARG A 509 0.99 6.01 9.11
C ARG A 509 -0.11 6.73 9.89
N LEU A 510 -0.88 6.01 10.70
CA LEU A 510 -1.85 6.63 11.58
C LEU A 510 -1.17 7.47 12.66
N ASN A 511 0.03 7.09 13.12
CA ASN A 511 0.84 7.96 13.99
C ASN A 511 1.26 9.27 13.29
N GLU A 512 1.59 9.23 12.01
CA GLU A 512 1.84 10.43 11.19
C GLU A 512 0.56 11.26 10.99
N LEU A 513 -0.61 10.62 10.89
CA LEU A 513 -1.88 11.34 10.87
C LEU A 513 -2.10 12.10 12.20
N VAL A 514 -1.81 11.48 13.35
CA VAL A 514 -1.90 12.19 14.64
C VAL A 514 -0.96 13.38 14.68
N LEU A 515 0.26 13.25 14.12
CA LEU A 515 1.16 14.40 13.95
C LEU A 515 0.49 15.51 13.12
N ALA A 516 -0.12 15.16 11.99
CA ALA A 516 -0.78 16.15 11.14
C ALA A 516 -1.99 16.83 11.81
N ILE A 517 -2.75 16.11 12.63
CA ILE A 517 -3.92 16.64 13.36
C ILE A 517 -3.48 17.52 14.55
N THR A 518 -2.50 17.06 15.32
CA THR A 518 -2.10 17.71 16.58
C THR A 518 -1.01 18.77 16.40
N GLY A 519 -0.24 18.69 15.32
CA GLY A 519 0.98 19.49 15.11
C GLY A 519 2.14 19.11 16.04
N SER A 520 1.99 18.08 16.88
CA SER A 520 2.97 17.74 17.93
C SER A 520 4.13 16.93 17.36
N GLN A 521 5.07 17.64 16.72
CA GLN A 521 6.28 17.02 16.17
C GLN A 521 7.01 16.23 17.24
N ALA A 522 7.10 16.70 18.48
CA ALA A 522 7.86 16.04 19.56
C ALA A 522 7.35 14.62 19.89
N GLU A 523 6.08 14.33 19.64
CA GLU A 523 5.39 13.12 20.16
C GLU A 523 5.08 12.09 19.09
N TYR A 524 4.76 12.57 17.89
CA TYR A 524 4.22 11.73 16.82
C TYR A 524 5.05 11.84 15.55
N GLY A 525 4.92 10.83 14.70
CA GLY A 525 5.60 10.75 13.41
C GLY A 525 5.69 9.33 12.88
N GLU A 526 5.76 9.19 11.57
CA GLU A 526 5.76 7.87 10.91
C GLU A 526 6.94 6.97 11.32
N TRP A 527 8.07 7.56 11.70
CA TRP A 527 9.34 6.85 11.85
C TRP A 527 9.83 6.74 13.30
N LEU A 528 9.00 7.09 14.28
CA LEU A 528 9.31 7.01 15.71
C LEU A 528 9.13 5.59 16.25
N TYR A 529 9.93 4.68 15.72
CA TYR A 529 9.98 3.25 16.04
C TYR A 529 11.44 2.82 16.12
N TRP A 530 11.78 1.93 17.05
CA TRP A 530 13.14 1.48 17.30
C TRP A 530 13.27 0.02 16.95
N LEU A 531 14.32 -0.33 16.22
CA LEU A 531 14.61 -1.70 15.83
C LEU A 531 15.86 -2.20 16.56
N SER A 532 15.71 -3.36 17.20
CA SER A 532 16.75 -4.07 17.94
C SER A 532 16.90 -5.49 17.39
N VAL A 533 18.14 -5.99 17.34
CA VAL A 533 18.46 -7.38 16.98
C VAL A 533 19.16 -8.03 18.17
N MET A 534 18.70 -9.21 18.55
CA MET A 534 19.17 -9.98 19.69
C MET A 534 19.90 -11.24 19.21
N GLY A 535 21.16 -11.39 19.60
CA GLY A 535 22.04 -12.43 19.07
C GLY A 535 22.49 -12.13 17.63
N ILE A 536 23.12 -13.14 17.00
CA ILE A 536 23.66 -13.02 15.64
C ILE A 536 22.71 -13.74 14.67
N PRO A 537 22.17 -13.06 13.63
CA PRO A 537 21.31 -13.70 12.65
C PRO A 537 21.94 -14.94 12.01
N SER A 538 21.34 -16.10 12.29
CA SER A 538 21.80 -17.42 11.87
C SER A 538 20.65 -18.27 11.33
N HIS A 539 20.96 -19.17 10.39
CA HIS A 539 19.98 -20.10 9.85
C HIS A 539 19.69 -21.26 10.80
N ASP A 540 20.62 -21.56 11.71
CA ASP A 540 20.56 -22.74 12.59
C ASP A 540 20.49 -22.35 14.07
N GLY A 541 21.27 -21.35 14.48
CA GLY A 541 21.35 -20.88 15.86
C GLY A 541 20.19 -19.96 16.27
N PRO A 542 19.95 -19.80 17.58
CA PRO A 542 18.92 -18.91 18.08
C PRO A 542 19.31 -17.44 17.91
N TRP A 543 18.38 -16.61 17.46
CA TRP A 543 18.49 -15.16 17.41
C TRP A 543 17.09 -14.54 17.38
N GLY A 544 17.00 -13.22 17.37
CA GLY A 544 15.72 -12.56 17.18
C GLY A 544 15.83 -11.07 16.90
N TRP A 545 14.67 -10.44 16.76
CA TRP A 545 14.56 -8.99 16.61
C TRP A 545 13.30 -8.47 17.29
N GLN A 546 13.33 -7.19 17.64
CA GLN A 546 12.22 -6.45 18.22
C GLN A 546 12.08 -5.11 17.51
N ILE A 547 10.85 -4.75 17.15
CA ILE A 547 10.48 -3.35 16.87
C ILE A 547 9.56 -2.86 17.99
N ASP A 548 9.78 -1.65 18.50
CA ASP A 548 8.87 -1.00 19.43
C ASP A 548 8.68 0.49 19.13
N GLY A 549 7.49 1.02 19.43
CA GLY A 549 7.12 2.41 19.18
C GLY A 549 5.69 2.69 19.62
N HIS A 550 5.19 3.90 19.33
CA HIS A 550 3.80 4.24 19.65
C HIS A 550 2.85 3.28 18.93
N HIS A 551 2.14 2.47 19.72
CA HIS A 551 1.19 1.46 19.28
C HIS A 551 1.69 0.30 18.41
N LEU A 552 3.00 0.11 18.22
CA LEU A 552 3.52 -1.04 17.45
C LEU A 552 4.67 -1.69 18.20
N ILE A 553 4.48 -2.95 18.60
CA ILE A 553 5.51 -3.81 19.16
C ILE A 553 5.42 -5.18 18.49
N VAL A 554 6.53 -5.64 17.92
CA VAL A 554 6.66 -7.00 17.43
C VAL A 554 7.97 -7.57 17.92
N ASN A 555 7.88 -8.63 18.71
CA ASN A 555 9.02 -9.45 19.12
C ASN A 555 9.03 -10.72 18.27
N CYS A 556 10.18 -11.07 17.71
CA CYS A 556 10.35 -12.25 16.87
C CYS A 556 11.61 -13.01 17.28
N PHE A 557 11.45 -14.15 17.93
CA PHE A 557 12.52 -15.12 18.19
C PHE A 557 12.53 -16.19 17.10
N VAL A 558 13.72 -16.56 16.65
CA VAL A 558 13.99 -17.55 15.60
C VAL A 558 14.97 -18.59 16.14
N LEU A 559 14.63 -19.87 16.00
CA LEU A 559 15.53 -21.01 16.25
C LEU A 559 15.36 -22.04 15.14
N GLY A 560 16.33 -22.13 14.23
CA GLY A 560 16.20 -22.93 13.02
C GLY A 560 14.99 -22.49 12.20
N ASP A 561 14.03 -23.40 11.99
CA ASP A 561 12.77 -23.15 11.28
C ASP A 561 11.59 -22.80 12.21
N GLN A 562 11.83 -22.69 13.52
CA GLN A 562 10.79 -22.41 14.53
C GLN A 562 10.82 -20.94 14.94
N VAL A 563 9.65 -20.29 14.91
CA VAL A 563 9.47 -18.87 15.25
C VAL A 563 8.53 -18.73 16.44
N VAL A 564 8.90 -17.87 17.40
CA VAL A 564 7.99 -17.37 18.44
C VAL A 564 7.86 -15.87 18.28
N MET A 565 6.68 -15.42 17.86
CA MET A 565 6.43 -14.00 17.56
C MET A 565 5.54 -13.35 18.61
N THR A 566 5.96 -13.42 19.87
CA THR A 566 5.27 -12.79 20.99
C THR A 566 6.28 -12.30 22.03
N PRO A 567 5.99 -11.18 22.74
CA PRO A 567 4.77 -10.37 22.67
C PRO A 567 4.61 -9.60 21.37
N MET A 568 3.37 -9.49 20.90
CA MET A 568 2.99 -8.61 19.80
C MET A 568 1.89 -7.67 20.29
N PHE A 569 2.16 -6.37 20.25
CA PHE A 569 1.18 -5.32 20.55
C PHE A 569 0.94 -4.52 19.27
N MET A 570 -0.33 -4.32 18.91
CA MET A 570 -0.72 -3.38 17.87
C MET A 570 -1.93 -2.58 18.33
N GLY A 571 -1.86 -1.25 18.22
CA GLY A 571 -2.97 -0.36 18.53
C GLY A 571 -3.03 0.84 17.58
N SER A 572 -3.99 1.73 17.77
CA SER A 572 -4.02 3.02 17.08
C SER A 572 -5.05 3.97 17.69
N GLU A 573 -4.75 5.26 17.67
CA GLU A 573 -5.66 6.38 17.93
C GLU A 573 -5.29 7.50 16.94
N PRO A 574 -6.12 7.84 15.93
CA PRO A 574 -7.36 7.19 15.57
C PRO A 574 -7.11 5.83 14.89
N VAL A 575 -8.14 4.97 14.82
CA VAL A 575 -8.06 3.68 14.09
C VAL A 575 -8.33 3.80 12.58
N ALA A 576 -8.71 4.99 12.11
CA ALA A 576 -9.03 5.26 10.72
C ALA A 576 -8.59 6.67 10.29
N ALA A 577 -8.18 6.78 9.03
CA ALA A 577 -7.89 8.04 8.36
C ALA A 577 -9.01 8.36 7.37
N THR A 578 -9.79 9.42 7.64
CA THR A 578 -10.87 9.89 6.75
C THR A 578 -10.38 10.91 5.73
N GLU A 579 -9.25 11.55 6.00
CA GLU A 579 -8.67 12.61 5.17
C GLU A 579 -7.14 12.60 5.25
N GLY A 580 -6.50 13.54 4.55
CA GLY A 580 -5.04 13.61 4.47
C GLY A 580 -4.44 12.54 3.54
N PRO A 581 -3.10 12.39 3.54
CA PRO A 581 -2.39 11.52 2.61
C PRO A 581 -2.68 10.02 2.79
N TYR A 582 -3.25 9.63 3.93
CA TYR A 582 -3.56 8.25 4.28
C TYR A 582 -5.06 7.94 4.30
N ALA A 583 -5.90 8.83 3.73
CA ALA A 583 -7.34 8.64 3.65
C ALA A 583 -7.71 7.25 3.09
N GLY A 584 -8.64 6.56 3.77
CA GLY A 584 -9.03 5.17 3.46
C GLY A 584 -8.27 4.11 4.25
N THR A 585 -7.23 4.49 5.01
CA THR A 585 -6.54 3.58 5.93
C THR A 585 -7.43 3.29 7.14
N ARG A 586 -7.58 2.01 7.51
CA ARG A 586 -8.25 1.61 8.75
C ARG A 586 -7.68 0.28 9.28
N VAL A 587 -7.47 0.20 10.58
CA VAL A 587 -6.91 -0.96 11.28
C VAL A 587 -7.93 -1.58 12.25
N PHE A 588 -7.69 -2.83 12.64
CA PHE A 588 -8.44 -3.61 13.65
C PHE A 588 -9.93 -3.92 13.40
N GLN A 589 -10.42 -3.71 12.17
CA GLN A 589 -11.82 -3.99 11.83
C GLN A 589 -12.19 -5.48 11.97
N ALA A 590 -11.28 -6.38 11.63
CA ALA A 590 -11.58 -7.81 11.66
C ALA A 590 -11.68 -8.30 13.10
N GLU A 591 -10.72 -7.88 13.93
CA GLU A 591 -10.61 -8.17 15.36
C GLU A 591 -11.84 -7.68 16.12
N GLU A 592 -12.25 -6.42 15.87
CA GLU A 592 -13.45 -5.81 16.46
C GLU A 592 -14.72 -6.56 16.02
N ARG A 593 -14.93 -6.69 14.71
CA ARG A 593 -16.16 -7.29 14.13
C ARG A 593 -16.33 -8.75 14.53
N GLN A 594 -15.27 -9.56 14.43
CA GLN A 594 -15.36 -10.99 14.68
C GLN A 594 -15.50 -11.29 16.18
N GLY A 595 -14.79 -10.56 17.05
CA GLY A 595 -14.95 -10.69 18.50
C GLY A 595 -16.38 -10.39 18.94
N LEU A 596 -16.95 -9.29 18.45
CA LEU A 596 -18.34 -8.92 18.72
C LEU A 596 -19.34 -9.94 18.13
N ALA A 597 -19.08 -10.45 16.92
CA ALA A 597 -19.93 -11.46 16.30
C ALA A 597 -19.98 -12.75 17.14
N LEU A 598 -18.82 -13.23 17.65
CA LEU A 598 -18.78 -14.38 18.55
C LEU A 598 -19.59 -14.13 19.82
N MET A 599 -19.39 -12.98 20.46
CA MET A 599 -20.10 -12.63 21.69
C MET A 599 -21.62 -12.57 21.49
N ARG A 600 -22.07 -12.00 20.38
CA ARG A 600 -23.50 -11.89 20.04
C ARG A 600 -24.12 -13.24 19.66
N ALA A 601 -23.32 -14.18 19.16
CA ALA A 601 -23.75 -15.54 18.84
C ALA A 601 -23.88 -16.45 20.08
N LEU A 602 -23.40 -16.03 21.26
CA LEU A 602 -23.58 -16.78 22.51
C LEU A 602 -25.05 -16.76 22.98
N THR A 603 -25.52 -17.91 23.45
CA THR A 603 -26.80 -18.01 24.19
C THR A 603 -26.75 -17.19 25.48
N PRO A 604 -27.90 -16.85 26.10
CA PRO A 604 -27.92 -16.10 27.36
C PRO A 604 -27.06 -16.72 28.47
N GLU A 605 -27.10 -18.05 28.62
CA GLU A 605 -26.33 -18.79 29.63
C GLU A 605 -24.83 -18.76 29.33
N GLN A 606 -24.45 -18.96 28.07
CA GLN A 606 -23.06 -18.87 27.64
C GLN A 606 -22.51 -17.45 27.81
N ARG A 607 -23.33 -16.45 27.49
CA ARG A 607 -23.01 -15.03 27.64
C ARG A 607 -22.77 -14.67 29.10
N HIS A 608 -23.64 -15.13 30.00
CA HIS A 608 -23.46 -14.93 31.44
C HIS A 608 -22.12 -15.48 31.94
N ARG A 609 -21.67 -16.63 31.40
CA ARG A 609 -20.36 -17.21 31.75
C ARG A 609 -19.17 -16.50 31.11
N ALA A 610 -19.36 -15.87 29.94
CA ALA A 610 -18.30 -15.15 29.23
C ALA A 610 -18.02 -13.77 29.84
N ILE A 611 -19.05 -13.07 30.33
CA ILE A 611 -18.93 -11.71 30.89
C ILE A 611 -18.26 -11.75 32.26
N LEU A 612 -17.15 -11.05 32.41
CA LEU A 612 -16.43 -10.91 33.68
C LEU A 612 -16.85 -9.67 34.46
N ALA A 613 -17.12 -8.57 33.77
CA ALA A 613 -17.53 -7.29 34.35
C ALA A 613 -18.29 -6.44 33.32
N PRO A 614 -19.21 -5.56 33.75
CA PRO A 614 -19.89 -4.64 32.85
C PRO A 614 -19.00 -3.47 32.41
N GLU A 615 -18.02 -3.05 33.20
CA GLU A 615 -17.07 -1.98 32.86
C GLU A 615 -15.81 -2.51 32.15
N LEU A 616 -15.25 -1.70 31.25
CA LEU A 616 -13.97 -1.98 30.61
C LEU A 616 -12.80 -1.75 31.58
N PRO A 617 -11.67 -2.45 31.39
CA PRO A 617 -10.45 -2.14 32.13
C PRO A 617 -9.95 -0.74 31.81
N THR A 618 -9.14 -0.17 32.71
CA THR A 618 -8.49 1.13 32.49
C THR A 618 -7.37 1.05 31.44
N GLU A 619 -6.65 -0.07 31.42
CA GLU A 619 -5.62 -0.43 30.44
C GLU A 619 -5.66 -1.93 30.20
N VAL A 620 -5.18 -2.38 29.04
CA VAL A 620 -5.02 -3.80 28.74
C VAL A 620 -4.06 -4.47 29.75
N PHE A 621 -4.36 -5.71 30.15
CA PHE A 621 -3.72 -6.30 31.32
C PHE A 621 -2.27 -6.76 31.09
N THR A 622 -1.89 -7.10 29.85
CA THR A 622 -0.58 -7.69 29.51
C THR A 622 0.28 -6.88 28.52
N ALA A 623 0.13 -5.56 28.54
CA ALA A 623 1.00 -4.62 27.81
C ALA A 623 2.43 -4.53 28.40
N ALA A 624 3.10 -3.40 28.22
CA ALA A 624 4.49 -3.18 28.60
C ALA A 624 4.75 -3.50 30.09
N PHE A 625 5.90 -4.11 30.37
CA PHE A 625 6.38 -4.47 31.72
C PHE A 625 5.52 -5.49 32.49
N ARG A 626 4.54 -6.11 31.84
CA ARG A 626 3.61 -7.09 32.44
C ARG A 626 3.98 -8.54 32.09
N ASP A 627 5.27 -8.86 32.03
CA ASP A 627 5.75 -10.17 31.56
C ASP A 627 5.45 -11.33 32.51
N ASN A 628 5.36 -11.07 33.81
CA ASN A 628 5.21 -12.08 34.87
C ASN A 628 3.80 -12.11 35.49
N VAL A 629 2.80 -11.56 34.80
CA VAL A 629 1.43 -11.47 35.35
C VAL A 629 0.85 -12.85 35.65
N GLU A 630 0.27 -12.99 36.84
CA GLU A 630 -0.59 -14.12 37.16
C GLU A 630 -2.01 -13.80 36.68
N MET A 631 -2.48 -14.58 35.70
CA MET A 631 -3.78 -14.39 35.08
C MET A 631 -4.54 -15.72 35.08
N GLN A 632 -5.63 -15.77 35.83
CA GLN A 632 -6.47 -16.97 35.89
C GLN A 632 -7.22 -17.18 34.57
N TYR A 633 -7.48 -18.45 34.22
CA TYR A 633 -8.43 -18.76 33.16
C TYR A 633 -9.84 -18.39 33.62
N GLN A 634 -10.52 -17.54 32.86
CA GLN A 634 -11.87 -17.08 33.17
C GLN A 634 -12.67 -16.89 31.88
N GLY A 635 -13.99 -16.89 31.98
CA GLY A 635 -14.90 -16.83 30.85
C GLY A 635 -15.44 -18.21 30.49
N ILE A 636 -16.08 -18.30 29.33
CA ILE A 636 -16.60 -19.56 28.81
C ILE A 636 -15.46 -20.37 28.16
N VAL A 637 -15.34 -21.65 28.53
CA VAL A 637 -14.40 -22.57 27.89
C VAL A 637 -14.95 -23.04 26.53
N SER A 638 -14.08 -23.18 25.53
CA SER A 638 -14.47 -23.54 24.17
C SER A 638 -15.23 -24.86 24.07
N GLY A 639 -15.00 -25.80 25.00
CA GLY A 639 -15.73 -27.07 25.08
C GLY A 639 -17.24 -26.91 25.31
N ASP A 640 -17.65 -25.78 25.89
CA ASP A 640 -19.07 -25.45 26.16
C ASP A 640 -19.70 -24.59 25.06
N LEU A 641 -18.96 -24.34 23.97
CA LEU A 641 -19.44 -23.66 22.76
C LEU A 641 -19.98 -24.69 21.75
N THR A 642 -20.99 -24.28 20.98
CA THR A 642 -21.44 -25.08 19.82
C THR A 642 -20.35 -25.15 18.75
N THR A 643 -20.41 -26.14 17.85
CA THR A 643 -19.46 -26.26 16.73
C THR A 643 -19.38 -24.99 15.87
N THR A 644 -20.48 -24.24 15.74
CA THR A 644 -20.47 -22.95 15.02
C THR A 644 -19.74 -21.88 15.80
N GLN A 645 -19.99 -21.73 17.11
CA GLN A 645 -19.28 -20.77 17.97
C GLN A 645 -17.79 -21.12 18.11
N GLN A 646 -17.42 -22.40 18.16
CA GLN A 646 -16.02 -22.83 18.13
C GLN A 646 -15.32 -22.42 16.83
N ARG A 647 -15.99 -22.53 15.68
CA ARG A 647 -15.46 -22.02 14.41
C ARG A 647 -15.28 -20.50 14.45
N MET A 648 -16.25 -19.77 14.98
CA MET A 648 -16.13 -18.31 15.16
C MET A 648 -14.97 -17.94 16.10
N LEU A 649 -14.73 -18.68 17.18
CA LEU A 649 -13.57 -18.49 18.05
C LEU A 649 -12.24 -18.71 17.30
N LEU A 650 -12.18 -19.74 16.44
CA LEU A 650 -11.03 -19.97 15.58
C LEU A 650 -10.84 -18.86 14.54
N ASP A 651 -11.93 -18.31 14.00
CA ASP A 651 -11.87 -17.16 13.08
C ASP A 651 -11.28 -15.93 13.81
N VAL A 652 -11.73 -15.64 15.03
CA VAL A 652 -11.15 -14.55 15.86
C VAL A 652 -9.66 -14.80 16.09
N LEU A 653 -9.26 -16.01 16.51
CA LEU A 653 -7.85 -16.39 16.69
C LEU A 653 -7.02 -16.16 15.41
N GLU A 654 -7.59 -16.42 14.24
CA GLU A 654 -6.92 -16.25 12.94
C GLU A 654 -6.59 -14.79 12.63
N THR A 655 -7.41 -13.82 13.07
CA THR A 655 -7.11 -12.38 12.88
C THR A 655 -5.78 -11.95 13.53
N TYR A 656 -5.34 -12.70 14.54
CA TYR A 656 -4.10 -12.45 15.26
C TYR A 656 -2.97 -13.35 14.77
N ILE A 657 -3.19 -14.66 14.73
CA ILE A 657 -2.17 -15.65 14.32
C ILE A 657 -1.79 -15.44 12.85
N GLY A 658 -2.75 -15.07 12.01
CA GLY A 658 -2.54 -14.80 10.58
C GLY A 658 -1.68 -13.58 10.28
N ARG A 659 -1.29 -12.77 11.29
CA ARG A 659 -0.30 -11.69 11.13
C ARG A 659 1.11 -12.22 10.91
N ILE A 660 1.39 -13.47 11.32
CA ILE A 660 2.67 -14.15 11.13
C ILE A 660 2.72 -14.72 9.70
N ARG A 661 3.91 -14.73 9.09
CA ARG A 661 4.12 -15.30 7.75
C ARG A 661 3.51 -16.71 7.60
N PRO A 662 2.94 -17.07 6.42
CA PRO A 662 2.47 -18.43 6.15
C PRO A 662 3.53 -19.51 6.44
N GLY A 663 3.07 -20.70 6.84
CA GLY A 663 3.92 -21.77 7.39
C GLY A 663 4.15 -21.60 8.89
N HIS A 664 4.66 -20.43 9.32
CA HIS A 664 4.85 -20.12 10.74
C HIS A 664 3.51 -19.91 11.46
N SER A 665 2.58 -19.18 10.84
CA SER A 665 1.20 -19.05 11.36
C SER A 665 0.45 -20.39 11.38
N GLU A 666 0.75 -21.31 10.47
CA GLU A 666 0.16 -22.65 10.47
C GLU A 666 0.67 -23.50 11.62
N ALA A 667 1.98 -23.47 11.90
CA ALA A 667 2.55 -24.13 13.07
C ALA A 667 1.91 -23.61 14.37
N ARG A 668 1.78 -22.28 14.50
CA ARG A 668 1.11 -21.64 15.65
C ARG A 668 -0.37 -22.01 15.73
N ARG A 669 -1.10 -22.02 14.62
CA ARG A 669 -2.52 -22.43 14.57
C ARG A 669 -2.69 -23.88 15.03
N ASN A 670 -1.83 -24.78 14.58
CA ASN A 670 -1.88 -26.19 14.96
C ASN A 670 -1.59 -26.37 16.45
N GLU A 671 -0.63 -25.61 17.01
CA GLU A 671 -0.38 -25.59 18.45
C GLU A 671 -1.62 -25.16 19.25
N VAL A 672 -2.23 -24.03 18.88
CA VAL A 672 -3.45 -23.52 19.55
C VAL A 672 -4.62 -24.50 19.44
N LYS A 673 -4.81 -25.13 18.27
CA LYS A 673 -5.90 -26.11 18.05
C LYS A 673 -5.79 -27.33 18.98
N ARG A 674 -4.57 -27.80 19.31
CA ARG A 674 -4.39 -28.92 20.26
C ARG A 674 -4.88 -28.60 21.66
N HIS A 675 -4.92 -27.31 22.01
CA HIS A 675 -5.37 -26.83 23.32
C HIS A 675 -6.74 -26.17 23.28
N LEU A 676 -7.51 -26.32 22.18
CA LEU A 676 -8.78 -25.63 22.00
C LEU A 676 -9.77 -25.91 23.13
N ASN A 677 -9.85 -27.15 23.61
CA ASN A 677 -10.72 -27.53 24.74
C ASN A 677 -10.33 -26.89 26.08
N HIS A 678 -9.16 -26.26 26.16
CA HIS A 678 -8.67 -25.49 27.31
C HIS A 678 -8.49 -24.01 26.96
N THR A 679 -9.19 -23.52 25.94
CA THR A 679 -9.22 -22.11 25.54
C THR A 679 -10.48 -21.45 26.07
N TYR A 680 -10.31 -20.34 26.79
CA TYR A 680 -11.38 -19.58 27.42
C TYR A 680 -11.60 -18.26 26.68
N PHE A 681 -12.86 -17.90 26.48
CA PHE A 681 -13.29 -16.63 25.94
C PHE A 681 -13.99 -15.81 27.04
N ALA A 682 -13.42 -14.63 27.33
CA ALA A 682 -13.94 -13.71 28.32
C ALA A 682 -14.27 -12.34 27.70
N TRP A 683 -15.23 -11.64 28.29
CA TRP A 683 -15.77 -10.37 27.81
C TRP A 683 -15.93 -9.36 28.93
N MET A 684 -15.75 -8.08 28.63
CA MET A 684 -16.17 -6.96 29.47
C MET A 684 -16.78 -5.86 28.58
N GLY A 685 -17.77 -5.13 29.08
CA GLY A 685 -18.40 -4.04 28.33
C GLY A 685 -19.67 -4.42 27.55
N GLY A 686 -20.09 -3.51 26.68
CA GLY A 686 -21.35 -3.61 25.92
C GLY A 686 -21.32 -4.72 24.87
N THR A 687 -22.49 -5.24 24.48
CA THR A 687 -22.63 -6.28 23.44
C THR A 687 -23.40 -5.81 22.20
N ASP A 688 -23.78 -4.54 22.20
CA ASP A 688 -24.51 -3.90 21.10
C ASP A 688 -23.60 -3.61 19.91
N GLU A 689 -24.20 -3.36 18.75
CA GLU A 689 -23.47 -3.19 17.49
C GLU A 689 -22.45 -2.04 17.56
N ASP A 690 -22.79 -0.97 18.28
CA ASP A 690 -21.95 0.22 18.52
C ASP A 690 -21.28 0.21 19.90
N GLY A 691 -21.42 -0.87 20.66
CA GLY A 691 -20.88 -0.99 22.01
C GLY A 691 -19.34 -0.97 22.03
N VAL A 692 -18.78 -0.41 23.10
CA VAL A 692 -17.36 -0.57 23.45
C VAL A 692 -17.20 -1.77 24.36
N PHE A 693 -16.09 -2.46 24.19
CA PHE A 693 -15.84 -3.74 24.84
C PHE A 693 -14.35 -4.09 24.89
N TYR A 694 -14.06 -5.00 25.80
CA TYR A 694 -12.82 -5.76 25.89
C TYR A 694 -13.15 -7.25 25.72
N TYR A 695 -12.27 -7.99 25.05
CA TYR A 695 -12.32 -9.44 25.10
C TYR A 695 -10.94 -10.06 25.30
N ARG A 696 -10.95 -11.26 25.89
CA ARG A 696 -9.76 -12.06 26.13
C ARG A 696 -9.96 -13.49 25.64
N ILE A 697 -8.99 -14.00 24.90
CA ILE A 697 -8.89 -15.42 24.57
C ILE A 697 -7.65 -15.96 25.28
N HIS A 698 -7.83 -16.89 26.22
CA HIS A 698 -6.72 -17.38 27.05
C HIS A 698 -6.70 -18.91 27.08
N SER A 699 -5.56 -19.48 26.72
CA SER A 699 -5.25 -20.91 26.79
C SER A 699 -3.83 -21.11 27.33
N PRO A 700 -3.38 -22.35 27.59
CA PRO A 700 -2.00 -22.59 28.01
C PRO A 700 -0.92 -22.11 27.04
N VAL A 701 -1.23 -21.98 25.74
CA VAL A 701 -0.23 -21.68 24.70
C VAL A 701 -0.40 -20.33 24.03
N ILE A 702 -1.58 -19.69 24.15
CA ILE A 702 -1.84 -18.36 23.59
C ILE A 702 -2.75 -17.54 24.52
N LEU A 703 -2.41 -16.26 24.66
CA LEU A 703 -3.25 -15.23 25.27
C LEU A 703 -3.42 -14.09 24.27
N ILE A 704 -4.67 -13.66 24.06
CA ILE A 704 -5.04 -12.53 23.22
C ILE A 704 -5.92 -11.59 24.01
N GLU A 705 -5.66 -10.31 23.89
CA GLU A 705 -6.51 -9.24 24.41
C GLU A 705 -6.87 -8.27 23.28
N PHE A 706 -8.13 -7.84 23.27
CA PHE A 706 -8.63 -6.73 22.47
C PHE A 706 -9.30 -5.74 23.40
N ASP A 707 -9.05 -4.46 23.20
CA ASP A 707 -9.56 -3.43 24.10
C ASP A 707 -9.90 -2.13 23.38
N HIS A 708 -11.05 -1.55 23.72
CA HIS A 708 -11.43 -0.18 23.37
C HIS A 708 -10.96 0.77 24.47
N GLN A 709 -10.19 1.78 24.08
CA GLN A 709 -9.49 2.67 25.00
C GLN A 709 -10.07 4.09 24.97
N ARG A 710 -9.80 4.83 26.04
CA ARG A 710 -10.09 6.27 26.08
C ARG A 710 -9.09 7.05 25.23
N GLY A 711 -9.41 8.28 24.86
CA GLY A 711 -8.54 9.12 24.04
C GLY A 711 -7.33 9.65 24.81
N ILE A 712 -6.16 9.58 24.20
CA ILE A 712 -4.90 10.18 24.69
C ILE A 712 -4.55 11.40 23.85
N ALA A 713 -4.64 11.28 22.53
CA ALA A 713 -4.51 12.40 21.61
C ALA A 713 -5.80 13.24 21.54
N PHE A 714 -6.96 12.60 21.76
CA PHE A 714 -8.27 13.24 21.68
C PHE A 714 -8.98 13.32 23.05
N ASP A 715 -9.98 14.20 23.14
CA ASP A 715 -10.65 14.61 24.39
C ASP A 715 -11.76 13.66 24.88
N ASN A 716 -11.93 12.47 24.30
CA ASN A 716 -12.85 11.48 24.84
C ASN A 716 -12.27 10.79 26.09
N ASP A 717 -12.81 11.11 27.26
CA ASP A 717 -12.37 10.50 28.54
C ASP A 717 -12.91 9.08 28.76
N ALA A 718 -14.00 8.72 28.08
CA ALA A 718 -14.54 7.37 28.08
C ALA A 718 -13.93 6.52 26.94
N PRO A 719 -13.88 5.18 27.11
CA PRO A 719 -13.55 4.26 26.03
C PRO A 719 -14.37 4.51 24.77
N SER A 720 -13.72 4.43 23.60
CA SER A 720 -14.38 4.60 22.30
C SER A 720 -13.83 3.64 21.24
N ARG A 721 -14.53 3.53 20.13
CA ARG A 721 -14.08 2.79 18.94
C ARG A 721 -13.01 3.51 18.12
N HIS A 722 -12.54 4.67 18.59
CA HIS A 722 -11.50 5.44 17.93
C HIS A 722 -10.10 5.12 18.45
N HIS A 723 -9.99 4.40 19.57
CA HIS A 723 -8.73 3.96 20.14
C HIS A 723 -8.81 2.47 20.46
N ILE A 724 -8.06 1.64 19.74
CA ILE A 724 -8.08 0.18 19.92
C ILE A 724 -6.67 -0.29 20.26
N HIS A 725 -6.56 -1.17 21.25
CA HIS A 725 -5.34 -1.94 21.55
C HIS A 725 -5.58 -3.43 21.32
N THR A 726 -4.56 -4.10 20.81
CA THR A 726 -4.51 -5.56 20.70
C THR A 726 -3.19 -6.11 21.19
N VAL A 727 -3.24 -7.23 21.93
CA VAL A 727 -2.05 -7.89 22.48
C VAL A 727 -2.12 -9.38 22.20
N VAL A 728 -1.00 -9.97 21.79
CA VAL A 728 -0.80 -11.42 21.69
C VAL A 728 0.42 -11.81 22.51
N ARG A 729 0.24 -12.78 23.40
CA ARG A 729 1.28 -13.34 24.27
C ARG A 729 1.35 -14.86 24.12
N THR A 730 2.51 -15.43 24.44
CA THR A 730 2.70 -16.86 24.67
C THR A 730 2.90 -17.09 26.16
N PRO A 731 1.84 -17.55 26.88
CA PRO A 731 1.91 -17.84 28.30
C PRO A 731 2.91 -18.95 28.63
N ASN A 732 3.07 -19.23 29.93
CA ASN A 732 3.89 -20.31 30.46
C ASN A 732 5.35 -20.26 30.01
N GLY A 733 5.93 -19.05 30.05
CA GLY A 733 7.37 -18.84 30.00
C GLY A 733 8.00 -18.91 28.61
N ASN A 734 7.21 -18.83 27.52
CA ASN A 734 7.76 -18.91 26.17
C ASN A 734 7.58 -17.64 25.32
N ASP A 735 7.06 -16.53 25.87
CA ASP A 735 7.33 -15.21 25.26
C ASP A 735 8.84 -15.02 25.04
N TYR A 736 9.18 -14.34 23.94
CA TYR A 736 10.56 -14.16 23.47
C TYR A 736 11.30 -15.49 23.16
N GLY A 737 10.57 -16.61 23.04
CA GLY A 737 11.16 -17.93 22.82
C GLY A 737 11.97 -18.47 24.00
N ARG A 738 11.78 -17.94 25.22
CA ARG A 738 12.63 -18.24 26.39
C ARG A 738 12.64 -19.73 26.77
N ASP A 739 11.52 -20.45 26.67
CA ASP A 739 11.52 -21.89 26.96
C ASP A 739 12.24 -22.69 25.86
N LEU A 740 12.08 -22.31 24.58
CA LEU A 740 12.84 -22.92 23.50
C LEU A 740 14.35 -22.66 23.64
N LEU A 741 14.74 -21.44 24.01
CA LEU A 741 16.14 -21.09 24.26
C LEU A 741 16.73 -21.89 25.43
N ARG A 742 15.99 -22.00 26.54
CA ARG A 742 16.38 -22.86 27.68
C ARG A 742 16.58 -24.31 27.25
N GLN A 743 15.69 -24.86 26.43
CA GLN A 743 15.83 -26.21 25.88
C GLN A 743 17.05 -26.33 24.96
N HIS A 744 17.37 -25.28 24.18
CA HIS A 744 18.52 -25.27 23.29
C HIS A 744 19.83 -25.33 24.10
N HIS A 745 20.00 -24.48 25.11
CA HIS A 745 21.17 -24.54 26.00
C HIS A 745 21.30 -25.88 26.74
N ALA A 746 20.19 -26.50 27.14
CA ALA A 746 20.22 -27.81 27.79
C ALA A 746 20.65 -28.94 26.85
N ARG A 747 20.46 -28.80 25.53
CA ARG A 747 20.85 -29.80 24.51
C ARG A 747 22.26 -29.59 23.98
N PHE A 748 22.67 -28.33 23.83
CA PHE A 748 23.95 -27.92 23.26
C PHE A 748 24.68 -27.13 24.34
N ASP A 749 25.56 -27.81 25.08
CA ASP A 749 26.32 -27.22 26.18
C ASP A 749 27.27 -26.12 25.66
N HIS A 750 26.79 -24.88 25.62
CA HIS A 750 27.54 -23.71 25.17
C HIS A 750 28.58 -23.21 26.20
N THR A 751 28.78 -23.91 27.33
CA THR A 751 29.86 -23.57 28.29
C THR A 751 31.25 -24.00 27.82
N ARG A 752 31.34 -24.74 26.70
CA ARG A 752 32.59 -24.96 25.97
C ARG A 752 32.59 -24.08 24.72
N ALA A 753 33.38 -23.01 24.78
CA ALA A 753 33.70 -22.19 23.61
C ALA A 753 34.40 -23.06 22.57
N ASP A 754 33.65 -23.56 21.59
CA ASP A 754 34.23 -23.96 20.31
C ASP A 754 33.37 -23.39 19.18
N HIS A 755 33.88 -22.30 18.61
CA HIS A 755 33.32 -21.66 17.43
C HIS A 755 33.68 -22.50 16.20
N SER A 756 32.86 -23.51 15.89
CA SER A 756 32.67 -23.96 14.51
C SER A 756 31.35 -24.72 14.40
N HIS A 757 30.37 -24.16 13.70
CA HIS A 757 29.70 -24.79 12.55
C HIS A 757 28.80 -23.78 11.84
#